data_AF-R4LG19-F1
#
_entry.id   AF-R4LG19-F1
#
_cell.length_a   1.000
_cell.length_b   1.000
_cell.length_c   1.000
_cell.angle_alpha   90.00
_cell.angle_beta   90.00
_cell.angle_gamma   90.00
#
_symmetry.space_group_name_H-M   'P 1'
#
loop_
_entity.id
_entity.type
_entity.pdbx_description
1 polymer ?
#
loop_
_entity_poly.entity_id
_entity_poly.type
_entity_poly.pdbx_seq_one_letter_code
_entity_poly.pdbx_strand_id
1 'polypeptide(L)'
;MNGERLQRLGVDAPHLDPLHATLLRLFPALAEQSRRDFRRRGVSDPDYVERYFNFMPGEGDTSDAELLAGLQQTARGTVRGPDLLATVLRADPDDLDAQERSAALLRRMEGLTERLTDQDAAYLLANAVGYLPLPARRGLLLGGPDAALARWMAALLNHTVEEQNLGWILTTLSRRGVDAMIAFLRAVPRAAGTGDAWQNRLARRSAERGWQVFLDHVRAGDDAPDAHTATLYALIEGLAGTNYVDRGLQGAVDEGVPVVGIASRLVQVASMTESDATVIIGFDADALVARLGSARVLDGLPEQDPGPAPVQDSGWADRARFAVPRLRAAVAEATGLTERRIPSLPTGVPQPFGAFDVNALNTPGAELPDLRIAVTVMMPSLRVPGSAAPAAGPAGEDREMLILRELESSSMTRWLQAASGSGWPLAAQPWQLTDVGDGRRLTRAAAGLRWTGQPEPTFGWRQRTPVLTGAQILTGTEAGTAVIVADLAAGLWLAELTSERTPDELRHDSRPLPAALSLMELSTLVHVAVRSAVSATEALHRSLLDDATEDASAVVRVRLTAAAGLPAAVDLSMLTRMGTNGSYPSEQSGHFLFSAAELKDRGRLDSKAMDAAVALIGEWLLRSGFRRYEATLLGIGAWLPVDSV
;
A
#
# COMPACT_ATOMS: atom_id res chain seq x y z
N MET A 1 8.71 -43.08 -35.98
CA MET A 1 8.64 -42.98 -37.47
C MET A 1 8.52 -44.41 -38.00
N ASN A 2 7.52 -44.73 -38.84
CA ASN A 2 7.34 -46.09 -39.37
C ASN A 2 8.21 -46.31 -40.63
N GLY A 3 8.79 -47.49 -40.80
CA GLY A 3 9.72 -47.82 -41.90
C GLY A 3 9.14 -47.57 -43.31
N GLU A 4 7.82 -47.64 -43.45
CA GLU A 4 7.10 -47.32 -44.69
C GLU A 4 7.33 -45.89 -45.21
N ARG A 5 7.60 -44.90 -44.34
CA ARG A 5 7.86 -43.52 -44.77
C ARG A 5 9.24 -43.35 -45.41
N LEU A 6 10.23 -44.14 -44.99
CA LEU A 6 11.58 -44.12 -45.60
C LEU A 6 11.59 -44.82 -46.96
N GLN A 7 10.77 -45.87 -47.14
CA GLN A 7 10.55 -46.49 -48.45
C GLN A 7 9.96 -45.50 -49.47
N ARG A 8 9.02 -44.65 -49.04
CA ARG A 8 8.41 -43.62 -49.90
C ARG A 8 9.39 -42.51 -50.32
N LEU A 9 10.50 -42.35 -49.62
CA LEU A 9 11.57 -41.41 -49.96
C LEU A 9 12.64 -42.02 -50.89
N GLY A 10 12.40 -43.23 -51.41
CA GLY A 10 13.30 -43.88 -52.36
C GLY A 10 14.56 -44.48 -51.72
N VAL A 11 14.56 -44.73 -50.41
CA VAL A 11 15.66 -45.44 -49.73
C VAL A 11 15.53 -46.93 -50.00
N ASP A 12 16.57 -47.51 -50.62
CA ASP A 12 16.60 -48.94 -50.94
C ASP A 12 16.46 -49.82 -49.70
N ALA A 13 15.74 -50.93 -49.85
CA ALA A 13 15.40 -51.87 -48.79
C ALA A 13 16.55 -52.25 -47.83
N PRO A 14 17.78 -52.56 -48.30
CA PRO A 14 18.89 -52.91 -47.41
C PRO A 14 19.39 -51.74 -46.52
N HIS A 15 19.05 -50.50 -46.86
CA HIS A 15 19.48 -49.31 -46.12
C HIS A 15 18.40 -48.75 -45.19
N LEU A 16 17.16 -49.26 -45.25
CA LEU A 16 16.06 -48.79 -44.41
C LEU A 16 16.31 -49.01 -42.93
N ASP A 17 16.63 -50.24 -42.52
CA ASP A 17 16.80 -50.57 -41.10
C ASP A 17 18.04 -49.90 -40.48
N PRO A 18 19.21 -49.86 -41.13
CA PRO A 18 20.36 -49.11 -40.62
C PRO A 18 20.11 -47.61 -40.54
N LEU A 19 19.45 -47.02 -41.53
CA LEU A 19 19.14 -45.59 -41.56
C LEU A 19 18.08 -45.24 -40.51
N HIS A 20 17.04 -46.07 -40.36
CA HIS A 20 16.02 -45.94 -39.33
C HIS A 20 16.63 -46.04 -37.93
N ALA A 21 17.48 -47.02 -37.68
CA ALA A 21 18.21 -47.16 -36.41
C ALA A 21 19.13 -45.96 -36.14
N THR A 22 19.82 -45.44 -37.16
CA THR A 22 20.68 -44.27 -37.04
C THR A 22 19.88 -43.00 -36.75
N LEU A 23 18.73 -42.81 -37.41
CA LEU A 23 17.81 -41.71 -37.16
C LEU A 23 17.20 -41.78 -35.76
N LEU A 24 16.86 -42.97 -35.28
CA LEU A 24 16.39 -43.16 -33.89
C LEU A 24 17.50 -42.90 -32.87
N ARG A 25 18.76 -43.19 -33.20
CA ARG A 25 19.91 -42.92 -32.32
C ARG A 25 20.28 -41.44 -32.26
N LEU A 26 20.21 -40.74 -33.39
CA LEU A 26 20.47 -39.29 -33.48
C LEU A 26 19.28 -38.46 -32.98
N PHE A 27 18.06 -38.96 -33.14
CA PHE A 27 16.83 -38.28 -32.77
C PHE A 27 15.91 -39.23 -31.95
N PRO A 28 16.22 -39.44 -30.64
CA PRO A 28 15.49 -40.37 -29.79
C PRO A 28 13.98 -40.08 -29.65
N ALA A 29 13.57 -38.83 -29.91
CA ALA A 29 12.17 -38.37 -29.90
C ALA A 29 11.31 -38.99 -31.03
N LEU A 30 11.91 -39.63 -32.03
CA LEU A 30 11.20 -40.33 -33.10
C LEU A 30 10.71 -41.73 -32.71
N ALA A 31 11.18 -42.26 -31.59
CA ALA A 31 10.68 -43.50 -30.99
C ALA A 31 9.31 -43.24 -30.35
N GLU A 32 8.38 -44.15 -30.58
CA GLU A 32 6.97 -44.00 -30.20
C GLU A 32 6.77 -43.92 -28.68
N GLN A 33 7.62 -44.61 -27.92
CA GLN A 33 7.68 -44.54 -26.45
C GLN A 33 8.26 -43.20 -25.94
N SER A 34 9.24 -42.61 -26.64
CA SER A 34 9.87 -41.34 -26.24
C SER A 34 8.98 -40.11 -26.46
N ARG A 35 8.01 -40.17 -27.39
CA ARG A 35 7.04 -39.08 -27.63
C ARG A 35 6.15 -38.79 -26.42
N ARG A 36 5.89 -39.80 -25.57
CA ARG A 36 5.10 -39.62 -24.34
C ARG A 36 5.92 -39.00 -23.22
N ASP A 37 7.22 -39.30 -23.14
CA ASP A 37 8.11 -38.77 -22.11
C ASP A 37 8.63 -37.36 -22.41
N PHE A 38 8.85 -37.00 -23.69
CA PHE A 38 9.22 -35.62 -24.07
C PHE A 38 8.07 -34.62 -23.96
N ARG A 39 6.80 -35.06 -23.99
CA ARG A 39 5.64 -34.23 -23.61
C ARG A 39 5.59 -33.91 -22.11
N ARG A 40 6.25 -34.73 -21.26
CA ARG A 40 6.28 -34.57 -19.79
C ARG A 40 7.41 -33.70 -19.28
N ARG A 41 8.50 -33.53 -20.04
CA ARG A 41 9.60 -32.63 -19.70
C ARG A 41 9.49 -31.40 -20.59
N GLY A 42 8.91 -30.32 -20.08
CA GLY A 42 8.72 -29.07 -20.82
C GLY A 42 10.02 -28.56 -21.44
N VAL A 43 10.28 -28.94 -22.70
CA VAL A 43 11.27 -28.29 -23.54
C VAL A 43 10.62 -26.99 -23.99
N SER A 44 11.12 -25.88 -23.46
CA SER A 44 10.54 -24.54 -23.50
C SER A 44 10.64 -23.84 -24.85
N ASP A 45 10.75 -24.57 -25.96
CA ASP A 45 10.78 -23.99 -27.29
C ASP A 45 10.04 -24.86 -28.32
N PRO A 46 8.77 -24.56 -28.62
CA PRO A 46 8.02 -25.24 -29.68
C PRO A 46 8.64 -25.02 -31.08
N ASP A 47 9.51 -24.01 -31.28
CA ASP A 47 10.20 -23.80 -32.55
C ASP A 47 11.20 -24.91 -32.88
N TYR A 48 11.76 -25.58 -31.86
CA TYR A 48 12.83 -26.56 -32.08
C TYR A 48 12.33 -27.87 -32.71
N VAL A 49 11.07 -28.24 -32.43
CA VAL A 49 10.45 -29.45 -32.98
C VAL A 49 9.73 -29.15 -34.30
N GLU A 50 9.08 -27.98 -34.44
CA GLU A 50 8.37 -27.63 -35.68
C GLU A 50 9.31 -27.28 -36.85
N ARG A 51 10.44 -26.59 -36.61
CA ARG A 51 11.38 -26.20 -37.70
C ARG A 51 12.02 -27.39 -38.41
N TYR A 52 12.18 -28.53 -37.75
CA TYR A 52 12.86 -29.70 -38.31
C TYR A 52 11.91 -30.78 -38.86
N PHE A 53 10.63 -30.81 -38.45
CA PHE A 53 9.72 -31.92 -38.79
C PHE A 53 8.54 -31.58 -39.71
N ASN A 54 8.26 -30.30 -40.01
CA ASN A 54 7.14 -29.90 -40.87
C ASN A 54 7.55 -29.47 -42.30
N PHE A 55 8.59 -30.07 -42.87
CA PHE A 55 8.82 -30.01 -44.32
C PHE A 55 8.26 -31.27 -44.97
N MET A 56 6.97 -31.26 -45.31
CA MET A 56 6.40 -31.86 -46.54
C MET A 56 4.88 -31.58 -46.55
N PRO A 57 4.36 -30.75 -47.47
CA PRO A 57 2.92 -30.57 -47.66
C PRO A 57 2.28 -31.90 -48.08
N GLY A 58 1.08 -32.20 -47.57
CA GLY A 58 0.32 -33.39 -47.94
C GLY A 58 -0.27 -33.23 -49.35
N GLU A 59 -0.49 -34.35 -50.05
CA GLU A 59 -1.25 -34.34 -51.31
C GLU A 59 -2.65 -33.75 -51.07
N GLY A 60 -2.90 -32.54 -51.59
CA GLY A 60 -4.16 -31.81 -51.44
C GLY A 60 -4.07 -30.47 -50.70
N ASP A 61 -2.92 -30.10 -50.14
CA ASP A 61 -2.75 -28.81 -49.46
C ASP A 61 -2.70 -27.63 -50.47
N THR A 62 -3.44 -26.56 -50.18
CA THR A 62 -3.44 -25.31 -50.96
C THR A 62 -2.02 -24.77 -51.09
N SER A 63 -1.55 -24.46 -52.30
CA SER A 63 -0.22 -23.90 -52.53
C SER A 63 -0.10 -22.45 -52.03
N ASP A 64 1.10 -21.96 -51.74
CA ASP A 64 1.31 -20.56 -51.32
C ASP A 64 0.85 -19.55 -52.39
N ALA A 65 0.95 -19.92 -53.67
CA ALA A 65 0.48 -19.10 -54.78
C ALA A 65 -1.05 -19.00 -54.81
N GLU A 66 -1.76 -20.10 -54.57
CA GLU A 66 -3.23 -20.12 -54.45
C GLU A 66 -3.71 -19.39 -53.19
N LEU A 67 -3.00 -19.55 -52.07
CA LEU A 67 -3.26 -18.83 -50.83
C LEU A 67 -3.11 -17.31 -51.02
N LEU A 68 -2.02 -16.86 -51.65
CA LEU A 68 -1.80 -15.44 -51.93
C LEU A 68 -2.86 -14.88 -52.89
N ALA A 69 -3.20 -15.63 -53.95
CA ALA A 69 -4.27 -15.23 -54.87
C ALA A 69 -5.63 -15.14 -54.16
N GLY A 70 -5.92 -16.09 -53.25
CA GLY A 70 -7.11 -16.08 -52.41
C GLY A 70 -7.17 -14.87 -51.47
N LEU A 71 -6.06 -14.52 -50.82
CA LEU A 71 -5.95 -13.32 -49.98
C LEU A 71 -6.22 -12.03 -50.78
N GLN A 72 -5.63 -11.90 -51.97
CA GLN A 72 -5.84 -10.74 -52.85
C GLN A 72 -7.28 -10.67 -53.39
N GLN A 73 -7.89 -11.80 -53.74
CA GLN A 73 -9.30 -11.84 -54.15
C GLN A 73 -10.23 -11.45 -53.00
N THR A 74 -9.91 -11.90 -51.78
CA THR A 74 -10.64 -11.55 -50.56
C THR A 74 -10.54 -10.05 -50.28
N ALA A 75 -9.34 -9.49 -50.40
CA ALA A 75 -9.11 -8.06 -50.25
C ALA A 75 -9.88 -7.20 -51.26
N ARG A 76 -10.09 -7.73 -52.47
CA ARG A 76 -10.79 -7.03 -53.58
C ARG A 76 -12.29 -7.31 -53.64
N GLY A 77 -12.85 -8.08 -52.69
CA GLY A 77 -14.28 -8.34 -52.58
C GLY A 77 -14.88 -9.19 -53.71
N THR A 78 -14.09 -10.03 -54.39
CA THR A 78 -14.60 -10.91 -55.45
C THR A 78 -15.08 -12.26 -54.90
N VAL A 79 -16.09 -12.84 -55.57
CA VAL A 79 -17.13 -13.81 -55.13
C VAL A 79 -16.68 -15.09 -54.39
N ARG A 80 -15.38 -15.38 -54.26
CA ARG A 80 -14.86 -16.55 -53.50
C ARG A 80 -14.02 -16.21 -52.26
N GLY A 81 -13.76 -14.92 -52.00
CA GLY A 81 -12.88 -14.46 -50.93
C GLY A 81 -13.40 -14.56 -49.49
N PRO A 82 -14.65 -14.17 -49.16
CA PRO A 82 -15.14 -14.28 -47.77
C PRO A 82 -15.20 -15.73 -47.28
N ASP A 83 -15.34 -16.70 -48.19
CA ASP A 83 -15.35 -18.13 -47.85
C ASP A 83 -13.98 -18.63 -47.40
N LEU A 84 -12.86 -18.13 -47.93
CA LEU A 84 -11.52 -18.59 -47.55
C LEU A 84 -11.20 -18.24 -46.09
N LEU A 85 -11.37 -16.96 -45.73
CA LEU A 85 -11.14 -16.52 -44.34
C LEU A 85 -12.15 -17.13 -43.38
N ALA A 86 -13.43 -17.19 -43.75
CA ALA A 86 -14.43 -17.83 -42.91
C ALA A 86 -14.15 -19.33 -42.70
N THR A 87 -13.65 -20.04 -43.71
CA THR A 87 -13.34 -21.47 -43.62
C THR A 87 -12.11 -21.73 -42.75
N VAL A 88 -11.05 -20.92 -42.91
CA VAL A 88 -9.84 -21.04 -42.07
C VAL A 88 -10.15 -20.63 -40.63
N LEU A 89 -10.95 -19.58 -40.42
CA LEU A 89 -11.21 -19.01 -39.09
C LEU A 89 -12.41 -19.62 -38.36
N ARG A 90 -13.16 -20.55 -38.95
CA ARG A 90 -14.28 -21.26 -38.30
C ARG A 90 -14.03 -22.76 -38.19
N ALA A 91 -12.78 -23.15 -37.90
CA ALA A 91 -12.50 -24.54 -37.57
C ALA A 91 -13.40 -24.99 -36.40
N ASP A 92 -13.91 -26.21 -36.48
CA ASP A 92 -14.72 -26.81 -35.42
C ASP A 92 -13.93 -26.78 -34.10
N PRO A 93 -14.44 -26.15 -33.02
CA PRO A 93 -13.75 -26.08 -31.74
C PRO A 93 -13.49 -27.44 -31.09
N ASP A 94 -14.25 -28.47 -31.46
CA ASP A 94 -14.13 -29.83 -30.90
C ASP A 94 -13.16 -30.73 -31.70
N ASP A 95 -12.77 -30.34 -32.92
CA ASP A 95 -11.82 -31.07 -33.78
C ASP A 95 -10.40 -30.49 -33.70
N LEU A 96 -9.53 -31.14 -32.93
CA LEU A 96 -8.12 -30.74 -32.76
C LEU A 96 -7.35 -30.70 -34.09
N ASP A 97 -7.60 -31.62 -35.01
CA ASP A 97 -6.90 -31.65 -36.30
C ASP A 97 -7.34 -30.47 -37.17
N ALA A 98 -8.62 -30.07 -37.11
CA ALA A 98 -9.10 -28.87 -37.78
C ALA A 98 -8.49 -27.59 -37.21
N GLN A 99 -8.35 -27.51 -35.88
CA GLN A 99 -7.70 -26.38 -35.20
C GLN A 99 -6.21 -26.26 -35.59
N GLU A 100 -5.49 -27.39 -35.65
CA GLU A 100 -4.07 -27.41 -36.08
C GLU A 100 -3.91 -27.01 -37.55
N ARG A 101 -4.78 -27.52 -38.44
CA ARG A 101 -4.79 -27.12 -39.87
C ARG A 101 -5.07 -25.63 -40.05
N SER A 102 -6.04 -25.09 -39.31
CA SER A 102 -6.34 -23.66 -39.30
C SER A 102 -5.13 -22.83 -38.86
N ALA A 103 -4.49 -23.20 -37.74
CA ALA A 103 -3.31 -22.52 -37.24
C ALA A 103 -2.14 -22.57 -38.25
N ALA A 104 -1.92 -23.70 -38.91
CA ALA A 104 -0.88 -23.85 -39.92
C ALA A 104 -1.14 -22.95 -41.15
N LEU A 105 -2.38 -22.87 -41.63
CA LEU A 105 -2.76 -21.99 -42.73
C LEU A 105 -2.59 -20.51 -42.37
N LEU A 106 -2.96 -20.11 -41.15
CA LEU A 106 -2.77 -18.74 -40.66
C LEU A 106 -1.29 -18.35 -40.57
N ARG A 107 -0.42 -19.26 -40.11
CA ARG A 107 1.05 -19.03 -40.11
C ARG A 107 1.61 -18.90 -41.52
N ARG A 108 1.06 -19.64 -42.50
CA ARG A 108 1.43 -19.47 -43.91
C ARG A 108 0.94 -18.12 -44.45
N MET A 109 -0.27 -17.69 -44.10
CA MET A 109 -0.78 -16.36 -44.44
C MET A 109 0.10 -15.24 -43.85
N GLU A 110 0.55 -15.40 -42.60
CA GLU A 110 1.52 -14.51 -41.95
C GLU A 110 2.78 -14.32 -42.81
N GLY A 111 3.42 -15.41 -43.24
CA GLY A 111 4.63 -15.37 -44.08
C GLY A 111 4.42 -14.79 -45.49
N LEU A 112 3.18 -14.73 -45.98
CA LEU A 112 2.83 -14.14 -47.29
C LEU A 112 2.47 -12.65 -47.21
N THR A 113 2.38 -12.08 -46.00
CA THR A 113 1.91 -10.71 -45.77
C THR A 113 2.72 -9.66 -46.54
N GLU A 114 4.04 -9.82 -46.59
CA GLU A 114 4.96 -8.89 -47.27
C GLU A 114 4.73 -8.81 -48.79
N ARG A 115 4.01 -9.78 -49.37
CA ARG A 115 3.68 -9.85 -50.80
C ARG A 115 2.34 -9.19 -51.14
N LEU A 116 1.64 -8.66 -50.14
CA LEU A 116 0.38 -7.94 -50.31
C LEU A 116 0.66 -6.45 -50.57
N THR A 117 -0.27 -5.78 -51.25
CA THR A 117 -0.27 -4.31 -51.29
C THR A 117 -0.75 -3.76 -49.95
N ASP A 118 -0.35 -2.54 -49.59
CA ASP A 118 -0.78 -1.89 -48.34
C ASP A 118 -2.32 -1.83 -48.23
N GLN A 119 -2.99 -1.56 -49.36
CA GLN A 119 -4.44 -1.53 -49.45
C GLN A 119 -5.07 -2.92 -49.21
N ASP A 120 -4.49 -3.98 -49.80
CA ASP A 120 -4.97 -5.34 -49.60
C ASP A 120 -4.79 -5.77 -48.13
N ALA A 121 -3.64 -5.44 -47.54
CA ALA A 121 -3.32 -5.74 -46.15
C ALA A 121 -4.23 -4.98 -45.16
N ALA A 122 -4.54 -3.70 -45.41
CA ALA A 122 -5.45 -2.92 -44.58
C ALA A 122 -6.87 -3.49 -44.58
N TYR A 123 -7.36 -3.92 -45.74
CA TYR A 123 -8.66 -4.57 -45.85
C TYR A 123 -8.70 -5.92 -45.12
N LEU A 124 -7.67 -6.75 -45.29
CA LEU A 124 -7.57 -8.05 -44.61
C LEU A 124 -7.48 -7.88 -43.09
N LEU A 125 -6.75 -6.87 -42.61
CA LEU A 125 -6.65 -6.55 -41.19
C LEU A 125 -8.02 -6.20 -40.59
N ALA A 126 -8.79 -5.34 -41.27
CA ALA A 126 -10.14 -4.97 -40.82
C ALA A 126 -11.07 -6.18 -40.70
N ASN A 127 -10.95 -7.15 -41.60
CA ASN A 127 -11.73 -8.39 -41.57
C ASN A 127 -11.24 -9.37 -40.50
N ALA A 128 -9.93 -9.56 -40.36
CA ALA A 128 -9.31 -10.48 -39.40
C ALA A 128 -9.72 -10.18 -37.95
N VAL A 129 -9.83 -8.90 -37.59
CA VAL A 129 -10.24 -8.43 -36.26
C VAL A 129 -11.67 -8.87 -35.90
N GLY A 130 -12.53 -9.07 -36.91
CA GLY A 130 -13.89 -9.61 -36.75
C GLY A 130 -13.91 -11.01 -36.13
N TYR A 131 -12.83 -11.78 -36.26
CA TYR A 131 -12.79 -13.20 -35.91
C TYR A 131 -12.11 -13.54 -34.58
N LEU A 132 -11.41 -12.62 -33.91
CA LEU A 132 -10.87 -12.83 -32.55
C LEU A 132 -11.95 -12.64 -31.50
N PRO A 133 -12.09 -13.34 -30.37
CA PRO A 133 -11.37 -14.55 -30.05
C PRO A 133 -12.02 -15.69 -30.80
N LEU A 134 -11.20 -16.56 -31.36
CA LEU A 134 -11.65 -17.92 -31.63
C LEU A 134 -11.81 -18.61 -30.27
N PRO A 135 -12.70 -19.61 -30.17
CA PRO A 135 -12.84 -20.40 -28.96
C PRO A 135 -11.55 -21.21 -28.73
N ALA A 136 -10.61 -20.67 -27.95
CA ALA A 136 -9.46 -21.43 -27.47
C ALA A 136 -9.93 -22.46 -26.43
N ARG A 137 -9.74 -23.75 -26.72
CA ARG A 137 -9.87 -24.78 -25.69
C ARG A 137 -8.70 -24.68 -24.69
N ARG A 138 -8.98 -24.87 -23.40
CA ARG A 138 -7.95 -24.98 -22.34
C ARG A 138 -6.89 -26.01 -22.76
N GLY A 139 -5.63 -25.58 -22.87
CA GLY A 139 -4.49 -26.45 -23.21
C GLY A 139 -3.72 -26.09 -24.48
N LEU A 140 -4.26 -25.24 -25.36
CA LEU A 140 -3.60 -24.80 -26.61
C LEU A 140 -3.05 -23.35 -26.55
N LEU A 141 -2.93 -22.80 -25.34
CA LEU A 141 -2.59 -21.41 -24.98
C LEU A 141 -1.29 -20.84 -25.62
N LEU A 142 -0.54 -21.64 -26.37
CA LEU A 142 0.75 -21.28 -26.97
C LEU A 142 0.91 -21.71 -28.45
N GLY A 143 -0.15 -22.15 -29.14
CA GLY A 143 -0.03 -22.58 -30.56
C GLY A 143 -1.31 -22.73 -31.38
N GLY A 144 -2.49 -22.52 -30.80
CA GLY A 144 -3.77 -22.62 -31.50
C GLY A 144 -4.03 -21.50 -32.52
N PRO A 145 -5.14 -21.56 -33.27
CA PRO A 145 -5.43 -20.61 -34.35
C PRO A 145 -5.59 -19.16 -33.86
N ASP A 146 -5.95 -18.93 -32.59
CA ASP A 146 -5.95 -17.58 -31.99
C ASP A 146 -4.58 -16.91 -32.00
N ALA A 147 -3.56 -17.66 -31.59
CA ALA A 147 -2.19 -17.16 -31.55
C ALA A 147 -1.68 -16.89 -32.98
N ALA A 148 -2.02 -17.78 -33.93
CA ALA A 148 -1.67 -17.61 -35.34
C ALA A 148 -2.40 -16.41 -35.98
N LEU A 149 -3.68 -16.20 -35.67
CA LEU A 149 -4.46 -15.04 -36.11
C LEU A 149 -3.89 -13.74 -35.55
N ALA A 150 -3.58 -13.70 -34.25
CA ALA A 150 -2.97 -12.54 -33.61
C ALA A 150 -1.61 -12.19 -34.23
N ARG A 151 -0.78 -13.20 -34.55
CA ARG A 151 0.49 -13.02 -35.27
C ARG A 151 0.29 -12.47 -36.67
N TRP A 152 -0.64 -13.04 -37.43
CA TRP A 152 -0.94 -12.54 -38.76
C TRP A 152 -1.47 -11.09 -38.72
N MET A 153 -2.33 -10.75 -37.76
CA MET A 153 -2.79 -9.37 -37.54
C MET A 153 -1.65 -8.40 -37.21
N ALA A 154 -0.70 -8.81 -36.36
CA ALA A 154 0.48 -8.00 -36.06
C ALA A 154 1.37 -7.80 -37.31
N ALA A 155 1.51 -8.83 -38.16
CA ALA A 155 2.22 -8.73 -39.43
C ALA A 155 1.52 -7.75 -40.40
N LEU A 156 0.19 -7.84 -40.53
CA LEU A 156 -0.61 -6.92 -41.35
C LEU A 156 -0.53 -5.46 -40.85
N LEU A 157 -0.54 -5.25 -39.53
CA LEU A 157 -0.33 -3.93 -38.92
C LEU A 157 1.07 -3.37 -39.17
N ASN A 158 2.09 -4.23 -39.12
CA ASN A 158 3.46 -3.83 -39.41
C ASN A 158 3.61 -3.42 -40.89
N HIS A 159 2.88 -4.08 -41.79
CA HIS A 159 2.91 -3.82 -43.24
C HIS A 159 2.15 -2.54 -43.65
N THR A 160 1.00 -2.27 -43.03
CA THR A 160 0.07 -1.20 -43.47
C THR A 160 0.43 0.22 -43.04
N VAL A 161 1.31 0.39 -42.03
CA VAL A 161 1.79 1.70 -41.53
C VAL A 161 0.68 2.75 -41.27
N GLU A 162 -0.52 2.33 -40.88
CA GLU A 162 -1.64 3.24 -40.60
C GLU A 162 -2.04 3.24 -39.11
N GLU A 163 -1.72 4.32 -38.40
CA GLU A 163 -2.02 4.49 -36.96
C GLU A 163 -3.53 4.49 -36.66
N GLN A 164 -4.36 4.90 -37.62
CA GLN A 164 -5.82 4.99 -37.45
C GLN A 164 -6.46 3.62 -37.18
N ASN A 165 -5.95 2.56 -37.82
CA ASN A 165 -6.47 1.21 -37.64
C ASN A 165 -6.12 0.63 -36.26
N LEU A 166 -4.96 1.01 -35.71
CA LEU A 166 -4.47 0.50 -34.41
C LEU A 166 -5.43 0.82 -33.26
N GLY A 167 -5.94 2.06 -33.18
CA GLY A 167 -6.84 2.48 -32.10
C GLY A 167 -8.15 1.67 -32.06
N TRP A 168 -8.75 1.44 -33.22
CA TRP A 168 -9.96 0.62 -33.35
C TRP A 168 -9.72 -0.85 -32.99
N ILE A 169 -8.59 -1.42 -33.43
CA ILE A 169 -8.21 -2.82 -33.12
C ILE A 169 -8.03 -3.00 -31.62
N LEU A 170 -7.23 -2.14 -31.00
CA LEU A 170 -6.96 -2.17 -29.56
C LEU A 170 -8.25 -2.02 -28.73
N THR A 171 -9.18 -1.17 -29.17
CA THR A 171 -10.50 -1.03 -28.54
C THR A 171 -11.32 -2.31 -28.67
N THR A 172 -11.33 -2.92 -29.86
CA THR A 172 -12.06 -4.16 -30.15
C THR A 172 -11.52 -5.32 -29.33
N LEU A 173 -10.19 -5.47 -29.25
CA LEU A 173 -9.52 -6.47 -28.42
C LEU A 173 -9.82 -6.29 -26.93
N SER A 174 -9.88 -5.04 -26.45
CA SER A 174 -10.22 -4.75 -25.05
C SER A 174 -11.64 -5.21 -24.70
N ARG A 175 -12.60 -4.99 -25.60
CA ARG A 175 -13.97 -5.53 -25.46
C ARG A 175 -14.01 -7.06 -25.56
N ARG A 176 -13.07 -7.61 -26.34
CA ARG A 176 -12.68 -9.03 -26.42
C ARG A 176 -12.37 -9.68 -25.06
N GLY A 177 -11.80 -8.90 -24.14
CA GLY A 177 -11.33 -9.38 -22.84
C GLY A 177 -9.81 -9.61 -22.78
N VAL A 178 -9.33 -10.05 -21.62
CA VAL A 178 -7.90 -10.14 -21.29
C VAL A 178 -7.15 -11.13 -22.18
N ASP A 179 -7.72 -12.29 -22.49
CA ASP A 179 -7.02 -13.32 -23.26
C ASP A 179 -6.78 -12.92 -24.72
N ALA A 180 -7.74 -12.22 -25.33
CA ALA A 180 -7.57 -11.63 -26.67
C ALA A 180 -6.45 -10.57 -26.67
N MET A 181 -6.38 -9.76 -25.62
CA MET A 181 -5.28 -8.80 -25.45
C MET A 181 -3.93 -9.51 -25.28
N ILE A 182 -3.86 -10.57 -24.48
CA ILE A 182 -2.62 -11.37 -24.31
C ILE A 182 -2.14 -11.95 -25.63
N ALA A 183 -3.04 -12.56 -26.42
CA ALA A 183 -2.69 -13.14 -27.71
C ALA A 183 -2.11 -12.08 -28.65
N PHE A 184 -2.73 -10.90 -28.71
CA PHE A 184 -2.24 -9.79 -29.51
C PHE A 184 -0.89 -9.25 -29.02
N LEU A 185 -0.72 -8.95 -27.73
CA LEU A 185 0.53 -8.39 -27.20
C LEU A 185 1.73 -9.34 -27.38
N ARG A 186 1.51 -10.66 -27.35
CA ARG A 186 2.57 -11.65 -27.67
C ARG A 186 3.05 -11.55 -29.11
N ALA A 187 2.15 -11.20 -30.03
CA ALA A 187 2.43 -11.10 -31.45
C ALA A 187 3.08 -9.76 -31.85
N VAL A 188 2.97 -8.72 -31.01
CA VAL A 188 3.57 -7.41 -31.29
C VAL A 188 5.10 -7.52 -31.27
N PRO A 189 5.81 -7.07 -32.34
CA PRO A 189 7.27 -7.08 -32.37
C PRO A 189 7.86 -6.27 -31.21
N ARG A 190 8.89 -6.81 -30.56
CA ARG A 190 9.60 -6.10 -29.49
C ARG A 190 10.48 -4.99 -30.08
N ALA A 191 10.44 -3.82 -29.47
CA ALA A 191 11.30 -2.69 -29.82
C ALA A 191 12.78 -3.04 -29.64
N ALA A 192 13.52 -3.23 -30.74
CA ALA A 192 14.94 -3.62 -30.71
C ALA A 192 15.90 -2.45 -30.40
N GLY A 193 15.41 -1.29 -29.94
CA GLY A 193 16.23 -0.12 -29.60
C GLY A 193 16.87 0.61 -30.80
N THR A 194 17.03 -0.05 -31.94
CA THR A 194 17.59 0.48 -33.20
C THR A 194 16.60 0.40 -34.37
N GLY A 195 15.37 -0.06 -34.12
CA GLY A 195 14.35 -0.34 -35.13
C GLY A 195 13.41 0.81 -35.49
N ASP A 196 12.72 0.63 -36.60
CA ASP A 196 11.73 1.49 -37.24
C ASP A 196 10.82 2.24 -36.25
N ALA A 197 10.66 3.55 -36.44
CA ALA A 197 9.87 4.42 -35.57
C ALA A 197 8.41 3.96 -35.44
N TRP A 198 7.89 3.27 -36.45
CA TRP A 198 6.56 2.65 -36.41
C TRP A 198 6.47 1.51 -35.40
N GLN A 199 7.40 0.56 -35.41
CA GLN A 199 7.40 -0.61 -34.51
C GLN A 199 7.47 -0.18 -33.04
N ASN A 200 8.30 0.82 -32.74
CA ASN A 200 8.38 1.38 -31.38
C ASN A 200 7.06 2.03 -30.94
N ARG A 201 6.36 2.73 -31.86
CA ARG A 201 5.03 3.30 -31.58
C ARG A 201 3.97 2.21 -31.38
N LEU A 202 3.97 1.18 -32.22
CA LEU A 202 3.06 0.03 -32.12
C LEU A 202 3.22 -0.68 -30.78
N ALA A 203 4.45 -1.02 -30.39
CA ALA A 203 4.75 -1.64 -29.10
C ALA A 203 4.27 -0.78 -27.92
N ARG A 204 4.61 0.52 -27.94
CA ARG A 204 4.22 1.45 -26.87
C ARG A 204 2.70 1.60 -26.74
N ARG A 205 1.99 1.87 -27.83
CA ARG A 205 0.52 2.03 -27.83
C ARG A 205 -0.20 0.75 -27.41
N SER A 206 0.30 -0.40 -27.83
CA SER A 206 -0.25 -1.70 -27.46
C SER A 206 -0.06 -1.96 -25.96
N ALA A 207 1.13 -1.67 -25.43
CA ALA A 207 1.41 -1.77 -23.99
C ALA A 207 0.59 -0.78 -23.15
N GLU A 208 0.44 0.47 -23.61
CA GLU A 208 -0.45 1.48 -22.98
C GLU A 208 -1.90 0.97 -22.88
N ARG A 209 -2.41 0.36 -23.95
CA ARG A 209 -3.76 -0.21 -23.92
C ARG A 209 -3.85 -1.44 -23.03
N GLY A 210 -2.87 -2.35 -23.10
CA GLY A 210 -2.80 -3.50 -22.21
C GLY A 210 -2.80 -3.08 -20.75
N TRP A 211 -2.06 -2.03 -20.41
CA TRP A 211 -2.02 -1.43 -19.08
C TRP A 211 -3.41 -0.92 -18.63
N GLN A 212 -4.13 -0.23 -19.50
CA GLN A 212 -5.51 0.19 -19.20
C GLN A 212 -6.43 -1.00 -18.94
N VAL A 213 -6.36 -2.05 -19.77
CA VAL A 213 -7.16 -3.28 -19.59
C VAL A 213 -6.81 -3.96 -18.26
N PHE A 214 -5.53 -4.01 -17.89
CA PHE A 214 -5.11 -4.54 -16.59
C PHE A 214 -5.69 -3.72 -15.43
N LEU A 215 -5.58 -2.38 -15.47
CA LEU A 215 -6.12 -1.52 -14.42
C LEU A 215 -7.65 -1.56 -14.33
N ASP A 216 -8.35 -1.60 -15.46
CA ASP A 216 -9.82 -1.73 -15.49
C ASP A 216 -10.25 -3.06 -14.89
N HIS A 217 -9.49 -4.14 -15.12
CA HIS A 217 -9.70 -5.43 -14.50
C HIS A 217 -9.47 -5.40 -12.98
N VAL A 218 -8.43 -4.69 -12.51
CA VAL A 218 -8.20 -4.47 -11.06
C VAL A 218 -9.34 -3.68 -10.43
N ARG A 219 -9.81 -2.61 -11.08
CA ARG A 219 -10.91 -1.75 -10.59
C ARG A 219 -12.25 -2.47 -10.54
N ALA A 220 -12.48 -3.44 -11.43
CA ALA A 220 -13.67 -4.27 -11.42
C ALA A 220 -13.77 -5.19 -10.19
N GLY A 221 -12.71 -5.33 -9.38
CA GLY A 221 -12.78 -6.06 -8.10
C GLY A 221 -13.22 -7.52 -8.28
N ASP A 222 -14.01 -8.05 -7.35
CA ASP A 222 -14.40 -9.46 -7.41
C ASP A 222 -15.37 -9.78 -8.56
N ASP A 223 -15.99 -8.78 -9.18
CA ASP A 223 -16.89 -8.93 -10.34
C ASP A 223 -16.15 -9.16 -11.67
N ALA A 224 -14.82 -9.04 -11.67
CA ALA A 224 -14.02 -9.21 -12.88
C ALA A 224 -14.00 -10.68 -13.34
N PRO A 225 -14.10 -10.96 -14.66
CA PRO A 225 -14.01 -12.34 -15.16
C PRO A 225 -12.64 -12.96 -14.86
N ASP A 226 -12.60 -14.26 -14.57
CA ASP A 226 -11.34 -14.97 -14.36
C ASP A 226 -10.49 -14.93 -15.63
N ALA A 227 -9.21 -14.56 -15.49
CA ALA A 227 -8.32 -14.27 -16.59
C ALA A 227 -6.83 -14.38 -16.20
N HIS A 228 -5.97 -14.55 -17.20
CA HIS A 228 -4.52 -14.66 -17.03
C HIS A 228 -3.81 -13.31 -16.84
N THR A 229 -4.27 -12.48 -15.90
CA THR A 229 -3.81 -11.09 -15.70
C THR A 229 -2.31 -10.95 -15.39
N ALA A 230 -1.69 -11.94 -14.72
CA ALA A 230 -0.24 -11.97 -14.49
C ALA A 230 0.55 -12.09 -15.81
N THR A 231 0.02 -12.84 -16.79
CA THR A 231 0.61 -12.95 -18.13
C THR A 231 0.45 -11.66 -18.91
N LEU A 232 -0.73 -11.02 -18.84
CA LEU A 232 -0.95 -9.70 -19.43
C LEU A 232 0.07 -8.69 -18.89
N TYR A 233 0.24 -8.63 -17.58
CA TYR A 233 1.21 -7.75 -16.92
C TYR A 233 2.65 -7.98 -17.40
N ALA A 234 3.10 -9.24 -17.46
CA ALA A 234 4.45 -9.57 -17.93
C ALA A 234 4.69 -9.17 -19.40
N LEU A 235 3.66 -9.24 -20.25
CA LEU A 235 3.75 -8.82 -21.65
C LEU A 235 3.83 -7.30 -21.79
N ILE A 236 3.05 -6.56 -20.98
CA ILE A 236 3.13 -5.10 -20.93
C ILE A 236 4.53 -4.68 -20.51
N GLU A 237 5.10 -5.31 -19.48
CA GLU A 237 6.47 -5.06 -19.04
C GLU A 237 7.49 -5.38 -20.13
N GLY A 238 7.34 -6.50 -20.84
CA GLY A 238 8.23 -6.87 -21.94
C GLY A 238 8.20 -5.89 -23.12
N LEU A 239 7.09 -5.18 -23.34
CA LEU A 239 6.92 -4.22 -24.44
C LEU A 239 7.29 -2.78 -24.05
N ALA A 240 6.90 -2.32 -22.86
CA ALA A 240 7.12 -0.95 -22.41
C ALA A 240 8.37 -0.78 -21.53
N GLY A 241 8.91 -1.87 -20.99
CA GLY A 241 10.03 -1.90 -20.05
C GLY A 241 9.62 -1.69 -18.59
N THR A 242 10.45 -2.21 -17.69
CA THR A 242 10.24 -2.18 -16.23
C THR A 242 10.03 -0.77 -15.69
N ASN A 243 10.84 0.22 -16.10
CA ASN A 243 10.72 1.61 -15.63
C ASN A 243 9.38 2.28 -15.99
N TYR A 244 8.74 1.86 -17.09
CA TYR A 244 7.41 2.35 -17.44
C TYR A 244 6.36 1.76 -16.51
N VAL A 245 6.42 0.45 -16.30
CA VAL A 245 5.48 -0.29 -15.45
C VAL A 245 5.60 0.12 -13.99
N ASP A 246 6.81 0.32 -13.46
CA ASP A 246 7.01 0.71 -12.07
C ASP A 246 6.43 2.11 -11.78
N ARG A 247 6.66 3.07 -12.69
CA ARG A 247 6.02 4.40 -12.60
C ARG A 247 4.49 4.32 -12.73
N GLY A 248 4.01 3.49 -13.65
CA GLY A 248 2.59 3.25 -13.85
C GLY A 248 1.92 2.65 -12.61
N LEU A 249 2.56 1.66 -11.96
CA LEU A 249 2.12 1.05 -10.72
C LEU A 249 2.04 2.07 -9.59
N GLN A 250 3.11 2.82 -9.37
CA GLN A 250 3.17 3.85 -8.33
C GLN A 250 2.08 4.91 -8.55
N GLY A 251 1.95 5.42 -9.78
CA GLY A 251 0.93 6.39 -10.14
C GLY A 251 -0.50 5.85 -9.96
N ALA A 252 -0.76 4.61 -10.37
CA ALA A 252 -2.07 3.99 -10.19
C ALA A 252 -2.46 3.87 -8.71
N VAL A 253 -1.52 3.47 -7.84
CA VAL A 253 -1.77 3.39 -6.39
C VAL A 253 -1.96 4.78 -5.79
N ASP A 254 -1.16 5.77 -6.20
CA ASP A 254 -1.31 7.16 -5.76
C ASP A 254 -2.66 7.77 -6.20
N GLU A 255 -3.23 7.30 -7.33
CA GLU A 255 -4.57 7.65 -7.83
C GLU A 255 -5.71 6.82 -7.20
N GLY A 256 -5.40 5.94 -6.24
CA GLY A 256 -6.40 5.18 -5.46
C GLY A 256 -6.71 3.77 -5.97
N VAL A 257 -5.92 3.20 -6.87
CA VAL A 257 -6.05 1.78 -7.24
C VAL A 257 -5.59 0.89 -6.06
N PRO A 258 -6.41 -0.07 -5.59
CA PRO A 258 -6.09 -0.84 -4.40
C PRO A 258 -4.92 -1.80 -4.61
N VAL A 259 -3.92 -1.75 -3.72
CA VAL A 259 -2.73 -2.62 -3.75
C VAL A 259 -3.11 -4.10 -3.68
N VAL A 260 -4.07 -4.46 -2.83
CA VAL A 260 -4.59 -5.84 -2.74
C VAL A 260 -5.23 -6.28 -4.07
N GLY A 261 -5.93 -5.36 -4.74
CA GLY A 261 -6.47 -5.60 -6.08
C GLY A 261 -5.36 -5.95 -7.05
N ILE A 262 -4.32 -5.11 -7.15
CA ILE A 262 -3.14 -5.38 -8.00
C ILE A 262 -2.51 -6.74 -7.65
N ALA A 263 -2.26 -6.98 -6.37
CA ALA A 263 -1.62 -8.21 -5.89
C ALA A 263 -2.42 -9.46 -6.27
N SER A 264 -3.75 -9.45 -6.09
CA SER A 264 -4.63 -10.55 -6.47
C SER A 264 -4.57 -10.91 -7.97
N ARG A 265 -4.34 -9.91 -8.84
CA ARG A 265 -4.18 -10.10 -10.29
C ARG A 265 -2.80 -10.60 -10.69
N LEU A 266 -1.82 -10.45 -9.82
CA LEU A 266 -0.46 -10.93 -10.04
C LEU A 266 -0.23 -12.33 -9.45
N VAL A 267 -1.17 -12.85 -8.65
CA VAL A 267 -1.16 -14.25 -8.22
C VAL A 267 -1.28 -15.17 -9.43
N GLN A 268 -0.32 -16.09 -9.54
CA GLN A 268 -0.26 -17.08 -10.60
C GLN A 268 -1.10 -18.30 -10.23
N VAL A 269 -1.89 -18.77 -11.20
CA VAL A 269 -2.73 -19.98 -11.07
C VAL A 269 -2.40 -20.98 -12.18
N ALA A 270 -2.49 -22.27 -11.86
CA ALA A 270 -2.36 -23.37 -12.82
C ALA A 270 -3.59 -24.28 -12.78
N SER A 271 -3.96 -24.84 -13.93
CA SER A 271 -5.01 -25.86 -14.01
C SER A 271 -4.43 -27.24 -13.67
N MET A 272 -5.08 -27.96 -12.75
CA MET A 272 -4.79 -29.37 -12.51
C MET A 272 -5.39 -30.21 -13.63
N THR A 273 -4.54 -30.99 -14.31
CA THR A 273 -4.92 -31.82 -15.47
C THR A 273 -5.92 -32.94 -15.16
N GLU A 274 -6.14 -33.26 -13.89
CA GLU A 274 -6.97 -34.40 -13.46
C GLU A 274 -8.35 -34.00 -12.91
N SER A 275 -8.60 -32.72 -12.59
CA SER A 275 -9.82 -32.31 -11.87
C SER A 275 -10.47 -31.01 -12.36
N ASP A 276 -9.99 -30.40 -13.45
CA ASP A 276 -10.41 -29.07 -13.94
C ASP A 276 -10.31 -27.93 -12.90
N ALA A 277 -9.79 -28.22 -11.70
CA ALA A 277 -9.60 -27.28 -10.62
C ALA A 277 -8.36 -26.42 -10.88
N THR A 278 -8.49 -25.11 -10.63
CA THR A 278 -7.40 -24.14 -10.68
C THR A 278 -6.78 -23.97 -9.30
N VAL A 279 -5.46 -24.07 -9.22
CA VAL A 279 -4.70 -23.97 -7.97
C VAL A 279 -3.73 -22.80 -8.05
N ILE A 280 -3.59 -22.06 -6.95
CA ILE A 280 -2.60 -20.99 -6.83
C ILE A 280 -1.20 -21.59 -6.74
N ILE A 281 -0.31 -21.18 -7.65
CA ILE A 281 1.06 -21.71 -7.76
C ILE A 281 2.14 -20.74 -7.29
N GLY A 282 1.87 -19.44 -7.21
CA GLY A 282 2.88 -18.48 -6.78
C GLY A 282 2.46 -17.03 -6.80
N PHE A 283 3.21 -16.20 -6.09
CA PHE A 283 3.12 -14.75 -6.08
C PHE A 283 4.43 -14.18 -5.54
N ASP A 284 5.07 -13.31 -6.31
CA ASP A 284 6.33 -12.64 -5.94
C ASP A 284 6.03 -11.32 -5.22
N ALA A 285 5.87 -11.42 -3.90
CA ALA A 285 5.56 -10.28 -3.06
C ALA A 285 6.74 -9.31 -2.95
N ASP A 286 7.97 -9.82 -2.90
CA ASP A 286 9.19 -9.01 -2.75
C ASP A 286 9.40 -8.10 -3.96
N ALA A 287 9.21 -8.65 -5.17
CA ALA A 287 9.27 -7.86 -6.39
C ALA A 287 8.20 -6.75 -6.42
N LEU A 288 6.97 -7.04 -5.96
CA LEU A 288 5.92 -6.03 -5.93
C LEU A 288 6.21 -4.93 -4.88
N VAL A 289 6.73 -5.31 -3.70
CA VAL A 289 7.14 -4.37 -2.64
C VAL A 289 8.29 -3.49 -3.13
N ALA A 290 9.31 -4.06 -3.78
CA ALA A 290 10.44 -3.31 -4.31
C ALA A 290 10.00 -2.26 -5.35
N ARG A 291 9.00 -2.57 -6.18
CA ARG A 291 8.48 -1.67 -7.22
C ARG A 291 7.59 -0.56 -6.66
N LEU A 292 6.69 -0.87 -5.74
CA LEU A 292 5.76 0.11 -5.16
C LEU A 292 6.40 0.95 -4.04
N GLY A 293 7.36 0.36 -3.34
CA GLY A 293 7.90 0.85 -2.08
C GLY A 293 7.04 0.43 -0.89
N SER A 294 7.69 0.12 0.23
CA SER A 294 7.05 -0.43 1.43
C SER A 294 5.91 0.43 1.99
N ALA A 295 6.03 1.76 1.92
CA ALA A 295 5.00 2.68 2.41
C ALA A 295 3.64 2.51 1.69
N ARG A 296 3.65 2.46 0.35
CA ARG A 296 2.43 2.28 -0.45
C ARG A 296 1.78 0.93 -0.18
N VAL A 297 2.59 -0.10 -0.02
CA VAL A 297 2.08 -1.44 0.29
C VAL A 297 1.47 -1.48 1.68
N LEU A 298 2.09 -0.83 2.67
CA LEU A 298 1.53 -0.75 4.04
C LEU A 298 0.17 -0.06 4.06
N ASP A 299 0.05 1.12 3.43
CA ASP A 299 -1.20 1.88 3.35
C ASP A 299 -2.31 1.10 2.62
N GLY A 300 -1.94 0.34 1.59
CA GLY A 300 -2.88 -0.43 0.78
C GLY A 300 -3.27 -1.80 1.35
N LEU A 301 -2.64 -2.25 2.44
CA LEU A 301 -2.92 -3.55 3.07
C LEU A 301 -4.03 -3.41 4.13
N PRO A 302 -4.97 -4.37 4.22
CA PRO A 302 -6.05 -4.35 5.22
C PRO A 302 -5.46 -4.39 6.64
N GLU A 303 -6.19 -3.89 7.65
CA GLU A 303 -5.70 -3.93 9.04
C GLU A 303 -5.73 -5.35 9.61
N GLN A 304 -6.77 -6.12 9.30
CA GLN A 304 -6.93 -7.50 9.75
C GLN A 304 -6.45 -8.49 8.69
N ASP A 305 -5.93 -9.63 9.14
CA ASP A 305 -5.53 -10.70 8.23
C ASP A 305 -6.78 -11.45 7.75
N PRO A 306 -6.98 -11.62 6.44
CA PRO A 306 -8.26 -12.08 5.89
C PRO A 306 -8.51 -13.60 6.06
N GLY A 307 -7.75 -14.27 6.93
CA GLY A 307 -7.80 -15.71 7.17
C GLY A 307 -7.17 -16.56 6.04
N PRO A 308 -6.94 -17.85 6.27
CA PRO A 308 -6.38 -18.74 5.25
C PRO A 308 -7.36 -18.95 4.08
N ALA A 309 -6.84 -18.91 2.86
CA ALA A 309 -7.63 -19.22 1.66
C ALA A 309 -7.94 -20.74 1.58
N PRO A 310 -9.17 -21.15 1.21
CA PRO A 310 -9.45 -22.54 0.86
C PRO A 310 -8.61 -22.98 -0.35
N VAL A 311 -8.08 -24.20 -0.31
CA VAL A 311 -7.08 -24.72 -1.29
C VAL A 311 -7.66 -24.93 -2.70
N GLN A 312 -8.99 -24.89 -2.86
CA GLN A 312 -9.68 -25.35 -4.08
C GLN A 312 -10.48 -24.25 -4.82
N ASP A 313 -10.62 -23.06 -4.24
CA ASP A 313 -11.27 -21.92 -4.90
C ASP A 313 -10.21 -20.86 -5.21
N SER A 314 -10.14 -20.44 -6.47
CA SER A 314 -9.11 -19.53 -6.98
C SER A 314 -9.70 -18.21 -7.50
N GLY A 315 -10.89 -17.86 -7.01
CA GLY A 315 -11.50 -16.55 -7.26
C GLY A 315 -10.62 -15.39 -6.78
N TRP A 316 -10.97 -14.16 -7.18
CA TRP A 316 -10.16 -12.98 -6.87
C TRP A 316 -10.00 -12.73 -5.37
N ALA A 317 -11.05 -12.99 -4.58
CA ALA A 317 -11.02 -12.92 -3.13
C ALA A 317 -10.00 -13.89 -2.51
N ASP A 318 -9.89 -15.12 -3.02
CA ASP A 318 -8.94 -16.12 -2.51
C ASP A 318 -7.50 -15.82 -2.92
N ARG A 319 -7.31 -15.29 -4.14
CA ARG A 319 -6.01 -14.75 -4.55
C ARG A 319 -5.59 -13.57 -3.67
N ALA A 320 -6.52 -12.69 -3.29
CA ALA A 320 -6.25 -11.62 -2.34
C ALA A 320 -5.87 -12.17 -0.95
N ARG A 321 -6.62 -13.15 -0.42
CA ARG A 321 -6.28 -13.84 0.85
C ARG A 321 -4.90 -14.50 0.80
N PHE A 322 -4.51 -15.04 -0.35
CA PHE A 322 -3.18 -15.64 -0.54
C PHE A 322 -2.06 -14.60 -0.62
N ALA A 323 -2.30 -13.46 -1.27
CA ALA A 323 -1.31 -12.42 -1.52
C ALA A 323 -1.05 -11.54 -0.29
N VAL A 324 -2.08 -11.21 0.50
CA VAL A 324 -1.99 -10.28 1.64
C VAL A 324 -0.94 -10.71 2.69
N PRO A 325 -0.92 -11.96 3.20
CA PRO A 325 0.09 -12.40 4.16
C PRO A 325 1.51 -12.34 3.59
N ARG A 326 1.69 -12.62 2.29
CA ARG A 326 2.99 -12.57 1.62
C ARG A 326 3.49 -11.14 1.45
N LEU A 327 2.60 -10.21 1.09
CA LEU A 327 2.94 -8.78 1.07
C LEU A 327 3.34 -8.27 2.45
N ARG A 328 2.64 -8.68 3.51
CA ARG A 328 3.04 -8.33 4.88
C ARG A 328 4.43 -8.86 5.21
N ALA A 329 4.71 -10.11 4.90
CA ALA A 329 6.02 -10.73 5.14
C ALA A 329 7.14 -10.02 4.35
N ALA A 330 6.93 -9.78 3.05
CA ALA A 330 7.87 -9.07 2.17
C ALA A 330 8.15 -7.65 2.65
N VAL A 331 7.13 -6.92 3.10
CA VAL A 331 7.32 -5.59 3.69
C VAL A 331 8.10 -5.65 5.00
N ALA A 332 7.79 -6.61 5.87
CA ALA A 332 8.49 -6.78 7.15
C ALA A 332 9.98 -7.08 6.93
N GLU A 333 10.30 -7.93 5.95
CA GLU A 333 11.67 -8.24 5.55
C GLU A 333 12.38 -7.02 4.94
N ALA A 334 11.74 -6.34 3.99
CA ALA A 334 12.32 -5.19 3.29
C ALA A 334 12.57 -3.97 4.19
N THR A 335 11.82 -3.83 5.27
CA THR A 335 11.94 -2.69 6.20
C THR A 335 12.76 -3.02 7.45
N GLY A 336 13.06 -4.29 7.71
CA GLY A 336 13.62 -4.73 8.99
C GLY A 336 12.68 -4.48 10.18
N LEU A 337 11.44 -4.05 9.91
CA LEU A 337 10.41 -3.76 10.89
C LEU A 337 9.46 -4.95 10.87
N THR A 338 9.72 -5.95 11.70
CA THR A 338 8.70 -6.92 12.07
C THR A 338 7.55 -6.15 12.74
N GLU A 339 6.45 -6.04 12.02
CA GLU A 339 5.09 -5.77 12.52
C GLU A 339 4.75 -4.38 13.08
N ARG A 340 5.71 -3.53 13.45
CA ARG A 340 5.36 -2.22 14.03
C ARG A 340 5.03 -1.20 12.94
N ARG A 341 3.74 -1.01 12.66
CA ARG A 341 3.22 0.19 11.99
C ARG A 341 3.15 1.33 13.00
N ILE A 342 3.26 2.58 12.53
CA ILE A 342 2.79 3.71 13.34
C ILE A 342 1.30 3.43 13.64
N PRO A 343 0.86 3.43 14.91
CA PRO A 343 -0.56 3.25 15.21
C PRO A 343 -1.37 4.38 14.56
N SER A 344 -2.51 4.05 13.95
CA SER A 344 -3.44 5.05 13.42
C SER A 344 -4.23 5.70 14.55
N LEU A 345 -4.77 6.90 14.31
CA LEU A 345 -5.75 7.48 15.23
C LEU A 345 -7.00 6.58 15.24
N PRO A 346 -7.44 6.10 16.42
CA PRO A 346 -8.55 5.15 16.50
C PRO A 346 -9.85 5.81 16.04
N THR A 347 -10.65 5.07 15.28
CA THR A 347 -11.99 5.47 14.84
C THR A 347 -13.04 4.96 15.84
N GLY A 348 -14.14 5.70 16.00
CA GLY A 348 -15.26 5.27 16.86
C GLY A 348 -15.08 5.49 18.37
N VAL A 349 -14.02 6.19 18.82
CA VAL A 349 -13.90 6.60 20.23
C VAL A 349 -14.91 7.71 20.54
N PRO A 350 -15.66 7.64 21.65
CA PRO A 350 -16.55 8.73 22.08
C PRO A 350 -15.82 10.07 22.20
N GLN A 351 -16.48 11.16 21.82
CA GLN A 351 -15.93 12.52 21.88
C GLN A 351 -16.71 13.40 22.87
N PRO A 352 -16.67 13.09 24.18
CA PRO A 352 -17.52 13.76 25.18
C PRO A 352 -17.07 15.20 25.48
N PHE A 353 -15.93 15.64 24.95
CA PHE A 353 -15.28 16.91 25.29
C PHE A 353 -15.65 18.09 24.39
N GLY A 354 -16.63 17.93 23.48
CA GLY A 354 -16.97 18.96 22.48
C GLY A 354 -17.29 20.35 23.07
N ALA A 355 -17.76 20.41 24.32
CA ALA A 355 -18.04 21.66 25.04
C ALA A 355 -17.04 21.96 26.18
N PHE A 356 -16.04 21.10 26.41
CA PHE A 356 -15.05 21.24 27.49
C PHE A 356 -13.70 21.62 26.87
N ASP A 357 -13.48 22.92 26.66
CA ASP A 357 -12.17 23.47 26.28
C ASP A 357 -11.69 24.41 27.37
N VAL A 358 -10.77 23.92 28.20
CA VAL A 358 -10.21 24.66 29.33
C VAL A 358 -8.73 24.93 29.04
N ASN A 359 -8.25 26.10 29.49
CA ASN A 359 -6.84 26.39 29.53
C ASN A 359 -6.24 26.07 30.92
N ALA A 360 -5.82 24.82 31.12
CA ALA A 360 -5.20 24.39 32.38
C ALA A 360 -3.89 25.12 32.74
N LEU A 361 -3.21 25.76 31.77
CA LEU A 361 -1.97 26.51 32.03
C LEU A 361 -2.22 27.81 32.80
N ASN A 362 -3.39 28.43 32.65
CA ASN A 362 -3.80 29.69 33.30
C ASN A 362 -2.66 30.75 33.36
N THR A 363 -2.04 31.04 32.22
CA THR A 363 -0.88 31.93 32.14
C THR A 363 -1.24 33.39 32.44
N PRO A 364 -0.31 34.17 33.05
CA PRO A 364 -0.50 35.61 33.18
C PRO A 364 -0.77 36.25 31.81
N GLY A 365 -1.78 37.11 31.71
CA GLY A 365 -2.10 37.80 30.45
C GLY A 365 -2.62 36.90 29.32
N ALA A 366 -3.00 35.64 29.61
CA ALA A 366 -3.46 34.67 28.62
C ALA A 366 -2.45 34.40 27.49
N GLU A 367 -1.16 34.48 27.81
CA GLU A 367 -0.08 34.26 26.87
C GLU A 367 -0.06 32.82 26.36
N LEU A 368 0.07 32.67 25.03
CA LEU A 368 0.10 31.37 24.37
C LEU A 368 1.54 30.87 24.23
N PRO A 369 1.81 29.58 24.52
CA PRO A 369 3.11 28.98 24.28
C PRO A 369 3.34 28.72 22.78
N ASP A 370 4.60 28.55 22.38
CA ASP A 370 4.97 28.17 21.01
C ASP A 370 4.59 26.71 20.73
N LEU A 371 4.61 25.86 21.76
CA LEU A 371 4.08 24.50 21.76
C LEU A 371 3.21 24.27 23.00
N ARG A 372 1.96 23.84 22.80
CA ARG A 372 1.04 23.39 23.85
C ARG A 372 0.70 21.92 23.66
N ILE A 373 0.77 21.15 24.73
CA ILE A 373 0.26 19.78 24.83
C ILE A 373 -0.84 19.81 25.87
N ALA A 374 -2.05 19.39 25.53
CA ALA A 374 -3.18 19.30 26.45
C ALA A 374 -3.76 17.89 26.41
N VAL A 375 -3.92 17.27 27.58
CA VAL A 375 -4.48 15.94 27.77
C VAL A 375 -5.67 16.06 28.71
N THR A 376 -6.86 15.85 28.16
CA THR A 376 -8.11 15.81 28.92
C THR A 376 -8.53 14.36 29.13
N VAL A 377 -8.76 13.95 30.37
CA VAL A 377 -9.17 12.59 30.77
C VAL A 377 -10.54 12.67 31.45
N MET A 378 -11.42 11.73 31.13
CA MET A 378 -12.73 11.57 31.77
C MET A 378 -12.94 10.11 32.20
N MET A 379 -13.41 9.92 33.43
CA MET A 379 -13.65 8.60 34.04
C MET A 379 -14.78 8.68 35.09
N PRO A 380 -15.67 7.66 35.21
CA PRO A 380 -15.96 6.57 34.27
C PRO A 380 -17.01 6.97 33.21
N SER A 381 -17.61 8.15 33.34
CA SER A 381 -18.71 8.62 32.49
C SER A 381 -18.24 9.15 31.13
N LEU A 382 -19.19 9.35 30.22
CA LEU A 382 -19.04 10.05 28.94
C LEU A 382 -19.66 11.45 28.95
N ARG A 383 -19.93 12.00 30.13
CA ARG A 383 -20.54 13.32 30.29
C ARG A 383 -19.82 14.10 31.37
N VAL A 384 -19.64 15.40 31.09
CA VAL A 384 -19.04 16.33 32.03
C VAL A 384 -20.06 16.60 33.15
N PRO A 385 -19.67 16.52 34.44
CA PRO A 385 -20.58 16.82 35.54
C PRO A 385 -21.16 18.23 35.40
N GLY A 386 -22.50 18.36 35.50
CA GLY A 386 -23.19 19.66 35.42
C GLY A 386 -22.86 20.56 36.62
N SER A 387 -22.77 21.88 36.46
CA SER A 387 -22.24 22.85 37.45
C SER A 387 -22.94 22.88 38.82
N ALA A 388 -24.14 22.30 38.94
CA ALA A 388 -24.88 22.18 40.20
C ALA A 388 -24.67 20.85 40.95
N ALA A 389 -24.00 19.86 40.35
CA ALA A 389 -23.73 18.56 41.00
C ALA A 389 -22.76 18.71 42.19
N PRO A 390 -22.97 17.97 43.30
CA PRO A 390 -22.03 17.93 44.42
C PRO A 390 -20.72 17.25 43.99
N ALA A 391 -19.59 17.68 44.55
CA ALA A 391 -18.33 16.97 44.33
C ALA A 391 -18.31 15.63 45.04
N ALA A 392 -17.66 14.67 44.39
CA ALA A 392 -17.39 13.37 44.97
C ALA A 392 -16.15 13.39 45.87
N GLY A 393 -16.13 12.51 46.87
CA GLY A 393 -15.00 12.32 47.78
C GLY A 393 -14.92 13.29 48.97
N PRO A 394 -13.75 13.39 49.62
CA PRO A 394 -13.58 14.05 50.92
C PRO A 394 -13.79 15.58 50.87
N ALA A 395 -13.70 16.23 52.03
CA ALA A 395 -13.81 17.69 52.14
C ALA A 395 -12.71 18.41 51.32
N GLY A 396 -12.93 19.70 51.02
CA GLY A 396 -12.12 20.48 50.07
C GLY A 396 -10.60 20.40 50.29
N GLU A 397 -10.14 20.67 51.51
CA GLU A 397 -8.71 20.66 51.86
C GLU A 397 -8.07 19.28 51.67
N ASP A 398 -8.72 18.21 52.15
CA ASP A 398 -8.23 16.83 51.99
C ASP A 398 -8.18 16.42 50.51
N ARG A 399 -9.19 16.82 49.73
CA ARG A 399 -9.24 16.57 48.27
C ARG A 399 -8.07 17.27 47.57
N GLU A 400 -7.83 18.54 47.88
CA GLU A 400 -6.74 19.31 47.26
C GLU A 400 -5.35 18.73 47.61
N MET A 401 -5.16 18.28 48.84
CA MET A 401 -3.93 17.60 49.26
C MET A 401 -3.73 16.26 48.54
N LEU A 402 -4.79 15.47 48.35
CA LEU A 402 -4.72 14.25 47.54
C LEU A 402 -4.35 14.57 46.09
N ILE A 403 -4.98 15.58 45.49
CA ILE A 403 -4.68 16.04 44.13
C ILE A 403 -3.21 16.45 43.98
N LEU A 404 -2.70 17.29 44.89
CA LEU A 404 -1.30 17.69 44.86
C LEU A 404 -0.37 16.48 44.96
N ARG A 405 -0.64 15.55 45.87
CA ARG A 405 0.18 14.35 46.06
C ARG A 405 0.26 13.47 44.81
N GLU A 406 -0.87 13.28 44.11
CA GLU A 406 -0.89 12.50 42.86
C GLU A 406 -0.20 13.25 41.70
N LEU A 407 -0.26 14.57 41.67
CA LEU A 407 0.49 15.37 40.71
C LEU A 407 2.00 15.34 41.00
N GLU A 408 2.41 15.42 42.27
CA GLU A 408 3.80 15.33 42.71
C GLU A 408 4.44 13.97 42.38
N SER A 409 3.67 12.87 42.45
CA SER A 409 4.15 11.53 42.13
C SER A 409 4.14 11.20 40.62
N SER A 410 3.58 12.10 39.79
CA SER A 410 3.35 11.86 38.36
C SER A 410 4.65 11.77 37.52
N SER A 411 4.54 11.15 36.34
CA SER A 411 5.65 11.13 35.36
C SER A 411 6.05 12.53 34.89
N MET A 412 5.14 13.51 34.90
CA MET A 412 5.42 14.89 34.53
C MET A 412 6.37 15.55 35.54
N THR A 413 6.17 15.32 36.83
CA THR A 413 7.08 15.82 37.87
C THR A 413 8.48 15.22 37.71
N ARG A 414 8.56 13.91 37.45
CA ARG A 414 9.85 13.24 37.16
C ARG A 414 10.52 13.78 35.90
N TRP A 415 9.76 14.03 34.84
CA TRP A 415 10.27 14.67 33.63
C TRP A 415 10.79 16.09 33.89
N LEU A 416 10.08 16.92 34.66
CA LEU A 416 10.54 18.26 35.05
C LEU A 416 11.86 18.19 35.83
N GLN A 417 11.97 17.26 36.78
CA GLN A 417 13.19 17.04 37.56
C GLN A 417 14.35 16.57 36.67
N ALA A 418 14.11 15.62 35.76
CA ALA A 418 15.10 15.13 34.81
C ALA A 418 15.57 16.24 33.87
N ALA A 419 14.63 17.01 33.29
CA ALA A 419 14.96 18.14 32.40
C ALA A 419 15.83 19.19 33.10
N SER A 420 15.52 19.49 34.37
CA SER A 420 16.31 20.36 35.24
C SER A 420 17.71 19.80 35.54
N GLY A 421 17.85 18.48 35.66
CA GLY A 421 19.10 17.81 36.03
C GLY A 421 20.05 17.48 34.87
N SER A 422 19.57 17.41 33.63
CA SER A 422 20.34 16.82 32.52
C SER A 422 20.50 17.66 31.26
N GLY A 423 20.20 18.98 31.29
CA GLY A 423 20.54 19.84 30.15
C GLY A 423 19.81 21.16 30.03
N TRP A 424 18.71 21.40 30.77
CA TRP A 424 18.10 22.73 30.81
C TRP A 424 18.64 23.46 32.04
N PRO A 425 19.18 24.68 31.90
CA PRO A 425 19.71 25.46 33.02
C PRO A 425 18.58 26.12 33.82
N LEU A 426 17.55 25.36 34.15
CA LEU A 426 16.34 25.79 34.84
C LEU A 426 16.10 24.90 36.05
N ALA A 427 15.55 25.46 37.12
CA ALA A 427 15.13 24.71 38.29
C ALA A 427 13.67 24.27 38.17
N ALA A 428 13.40 23.01 38.50
CA ALA A 428 12.03 22.51 38.63
C ALA A 428 11.34 23.15 39.84
N GLN A 429 10.17 23.74 39.62
CA GLN A 429 9.26 24.19 40.67
C GLN A 429 8.26 23.08 41.01
N PRO A 430 7.96 22.85 42.30
CA PRO A 430 6.96 21.87 42.71
C PRO A 430 5.55 22.33 42.32
N TRP A 431 4.61 21.40 42.33
CA TRP A 431 3.19 21.71 42.13
C TRP A 431 2.68 22.63 43.24
N GLN A 432 1.96 23.67 42.85
CA GLN A 432 1.32 24.61 43.76
C GLN A 432 -0.12 24.83 43.30
N LEU A 433 -1.05 24.93 44.25
CA LEU A 433 -2.42 25.33 43.96
C LEU A 433 -2.43 26.79 43.49
N THR A 434 -3.07 27.04 42.35
CA THR A 434 -3.13 28.38 41.73
C THR A 434 -4.47 29.08 41.92
N ASP A 435 -5.44 28.39 42.51
CA ASP A 435 -6.73 28.92 42.95
C ASP A 435 -6.92 28.50 44.41
N VAL A 436 -7.33 29.43 45.27
CA VAL A 436 -7.50 29.22 46.73
C VAL A 436 -8.99 29.10 47.09
N GLY A 437 -9.78 28.57 46.15
CA GLY A 437 -11.21 28.30 46.36
C GLY A 437 -11.44 27.23 47.43
N ASP A 438 -12.70 27.01 47.82
CA ASP A 438 -13.08 26.09 48.92
C ASP A 438 -12.83 24.58 48.63
N GLY A 439 -12.06 24.24 47.58
CA GLY A 439 -11.75 22.88 47.15
C GLY A 439 -12.97 22.03 46.82
N ARG A 440 -14.18 22.63 46.74
CA ARG A 440 -15.41 21.85 46.74
C ARG A 440 -15.75 21.21 45.41
N ARG A 441 -15.00 21.45 44.32
CA ARG A 441 -15.30 20.83 43.01
C ARG A 441 -14.22 20.95 41.95
N LEU A 442 -13.54 22.08 41.91
CA LEU A 442 -12.54 22.40 40.90
C LEU A 442 -11.23 22.73 41.62
N THR A 443 -10.17 22.03 41.25
CA THR A 443 -8.83 22.28 41.78
C THR A 443 -7.90 22.60 40.63
N ARG A 444 -7.13 23.68 40.77
CA ARG A 444 -6.12 24.09 39.80
C ARG A 444 -4.75 24.07 40.44
N ALA A 445 -3.79 23.47 39.75
CA ALA A 445 -2.40 23.41 40.19
C ALA A 445 -1.46 23.71 39.02
N ALA A 446 -0.28 24.23 39.32
CA ALA A 446 0.77 24.42 38.34
C ALA A 446 2.15 24.06 38.89
N ALA A 447 3.01 23.56 38.01
CA ALA A 447 4.43 23.32 38.22
C ALA A 447 5.18 23.74 36.95
N GLY A 448 6.50 23.88 36.98
CA GLY A 448 7.22 24.25 35.76
C GLY A 448 8.71 24.33 35.94
N LEU A 449 9.41 24.75 34.89
CA LEU A 449 10.83 25.04 34.94
C LEU A 449 11.01 26.55 35.00
N ARG A 450 11.77 27.02 35.99
CA ARG A 450 12.04 28.43 36.21
C ARG A 450 13.54 28.72 36.17
N TRP A 451 13.92 29.82 35.55
CA TRP A 451 15.27 30.34 35.62
C TRP A 451 15.63 30.78 37.04
N THR A 452 16.78 30.32 37.54
CA THR A 452 17.30 30.67 38.89
C THR A 452 18.71 31.24 38.86
N GLY A 453 19.29 31.48 37.67
CA GLY A 453 20.64 32.03 37.55
C GLY A 453 20.73 33.48 38.03
N GLN A 454 21.90 33.83 38.56
CA GLN A 454 22.23 35.16 39.12
C GLN A 454 23.24 35.90 38.23
N PRO A 455 23.16 37.23 38.06
CA PRO A 455 22.11 38.11 38.59
C PRO A 455 20.75 37.87 37.91
N GLU A 456 19.64 38.13 38.63
CA GLU A 456 18.29 37.94 38.09
C GLU A 456 18.06 38.97 36.95
N PRO A 457 17.96 38.54 35.68
CA PRO A 457 17.88 39.49 34.58
C PRO A 457 16.50 40.16 34.53
N THR A 458 16.38 41.28 33.82
CA THR A 458 15.11 42.00 33.57
C THR A 458 14.16 41.24 32.61
N PHE A 459 14.23 39.92 32.61
CA PHE A 459 13.41 39.02 31.81
C PHE A 459 11.94 39.12 32.18
N GLY A 460 11.09 39.07 31.16
CA GLY A 460 9.65 38.90 31.30
C GLY A 460 9.27 37.52 31.83
N TRP A 461 7.99 37.32 32.11
CA TRP A 461 7.49 36.09 32.73
C TRP A 461 7.79 34.83 31.89
N ARG A 462 7.61 34.89 30.56
CA ARG A 462 7.87 33.75 29.65
C ARG A 462 9.32 33.28 29.68
N GLN A 463 10.26 34.21 29.74
CA GLN A 463 11.70 33.92 29.81
C GLN A 463 12.09 33.37 31.18
N ARG A 464 11.42 33.84 32.25
CA ARG A 464 11.62 33.32 33.61
C ARG A 464 11.02 31.93 33.77
N THR A 465 9.91 31.63 33.11
CA THR A 465 9.18 30.35 33.20
C THR A 465 8.90 29.80 31.79
N PRO A 466 9.95 29.35 31.07
CA PRO A 466 9.81 28.95 29.68
C PRO A 466 9.12 27.58 29.51
N VAL A 467 8.95 26.83 30.60
CA VAL A 467 8.13 25.61 30.62
C VAL A 467 7.15 25.72 31.79
N LEU A 468 5.86 25.60 31.49
CA LEU A 468 4.79 25.56 32.47
C LEU A 468 3.96 24.31 32.26
N THR A 469 3.63 23.65 33.35
CA THR A 469 2.65 22.57 33.40
C THR A 469 1.51 22.99 34.31
N GLY A 470 0.28 22.70 33.89
CA GLY A 470 -0.92 23.09 34.61
C GLY A 470 -1.91 21.94 34.63
N ALA A 471 -2.61 21.79 35.75
CA ALA A 471 -3.65 20.79 35.94
C ALA A 471 -4.93 21.47 36.38
N GLN A 472 -6.05 21.11 35.77
CA GLN A 472 -7.38 21.45 36.24
C GLN A 472 -8.18 20.17 36.44
N ILE A 473 -8.55 19.87 37.69
CA ILE A 473 -9.26 18.66 38.07
C ILE A 473 -10.66 19.04 38.55
N LEU A 474 -11.67 18.51 37.86
CA LEU A 474 -13.07 18.65 38.18
C LEU A 474 -13.58 17.32 38.73
N THR A 475 -14.11 17.34 39.95
CA THR A 475 -14.78 16.19 40.55
C THR A 475 -16.28 16.45 40.63
N GLY A 476 -17.09 15.41 40.46
CA GLY A 476 -18.55 15.54 40.49
C GLY A 476 -19.25 14.21 40.58
N THR A 477 -20.58 14.26 40.57
CA THR A 477 -21.44 13.08 40.49
C THR A 477 -22.39 13.21 39.29
N GLU A 478 -22.62 12.10 38.61
CA GLU A 478 -23.57 11.99 37.52
C GLU A 478 -24.39 10.70 37.68
N ALA A 479 -25.72 10.82 37.71
CA ALA A 479 -26.63 9.70 37.92
C ALA A 479 -26.29 8.84 39.16
N GLY A 480 -25.65 9.42 40.17
CA GLY A 480 -25.19 8.74 41.38
C GLY A 480 -23.77 8.16 41.30
N THR A 481 -23.16 8.12 40.12
CA THR A 481 -21.78 7.67 39.91
C THR A 481 -20.84 8.86 40.01
N ALA A 482 -19.73 8.72 40.72
CA ALA A 482 -18.74 9.76 40.78
C ALA A 482 -17.91 9.83 39.49
N VAL A 483 -17.61 11.06 39.07
CA VAL A 483 -16.94 11.34 37.80
C VAL A 483 -15.80 12.31 38.04
N ILE A 484 -14.66 12.03 37.42
CA ILE A 484 -13.50 12.91 37.39
C ILE A 484 -13.23 13.32 35.96
N VAL A 485 -13.03 14.63 35.76
CA VAL A 485 -12.50 15.20 34.52
C VAL A 485 -11.21 15.93 34.88
N ALA A 486 -10.08 15.44 34.37
CA ALA A 486 -8.78 16.08 34.55
C ALA A 486 -8.29 16.65 33.23
N ASP A 487 -7.83 17.90 33.22
CA ASP A 487 -7.14 18.51 32.09
C ASP A 487 -5.72 18.86 32.52
N LEU A 488 -4.74 18.12 31.98
CA LEU A 488 -3.32 18.34 32.20
C LEU A 488 -2.73 18.98 30.95
N ALA A 489 -2.02 20.09 31.10
CA ALA A 489 -1.36 20.76 29.99
C ALA A 489 0.11 21.04 30.27
N ALA A 490 0.92 21.02 29.22
CA ALA A 490 2.30 21.51 29.20
C ALA A 490 2.42 22.59 28.10
N GLY A 491 3.02 23.72 28.44
CA GLY A 491 3.28 24.85 27.54
C GLY A 491 4.77 25.20 27.53
N LEU A 492 5.32 25.39 26.34
CA LEU A 492 6.73 25.72 26.12
C LEU A 492 6.86 27.02 25.31
N TRP A 493 7.61 27.99 25.85
CA TRP A 493 7.97 29.24 25.18
C TRP A 493 9.38 29.16 24.58
N LEU A 494 9.51 28.32 23.56
CA LEU A 494 10.78 28.02 22.89
C LEU A 494 11.39 29.25 22.19
N ALA A 495 10.56 30.22 21.78
CA ALA A 495 11.03 31.44 21.14
C ALA A 495 11.80 32.36 22.10
N GLU A 496 11.66 32.17 23.41
CA GLU A 496 12.35 32.94 24.44
C GLU A 496 13.70 32.32 24.83
N LEU A 497 14.11 31.25 24.15
CA LEU A 497 15.26 30.43 24.51
C LEU A 497 16.29 30.33 23.38
N THR A 498 17.57 30.38 23.75
CA THR A 498 18.70 30.09 22.86
C THR A 498 18.77 28.61 22.48
N SER A 499 19.69 28.23 21.58
CA SER A 499 19.96 26.82 21.26
C SER A 499 20.44 25.99 22.47
N GLU A 500 21.01 26.63 23.48
CA GLU A 500 21.42 26.00 24.74
C GLU A 500 20.28 25.97 25.77
N ARG A 501 19.07 26.39 25.39
CA ARG A 501 17.87 26.46 26.22
C ARG A 501 18.03 27.37 27.46
N THR A 502 18.93 28.34 27.36
CA THR A 502 19.01 29.48 28.27
C THR A 502 18.00 30.55 27.85
N PRO A 503 17.41 31.31 28.80
CA PRO A 503 16.59 32.46 28.43
C PRO A 503 17.40 33.49 27.64
N ASP A 504 16.83 33.97 26.54
CA ASP A 504 17.40 35.04 25.72
C ASP A 504 16.73 36.39 26.07
N GLU A 505 17.51 37.48 25.98
CA GLU A 505 17.00 38.84 26.14
C GLU A 505 16.10 39.23 24.95
N LEU A 506 16.30 38.61 23.79
CA LEU A 506 15.51 38.82 22.58
C LEU A 506 14.69 37.58 22.24
N ARG A 507 13.41 37.80 21.88
CA ARG A 507 12.58 36.74 21.33
C ARG A 507 13.06 36.37 19.93
N HIS A 508 13.23 35.07 19.67
CA HIS A 508 13.57 34.54 18.38
C HIS A 508 12.33 34.33 17.50
N ASP A 509 12.40 34.80 16.25
CA ASP A 509 11.37 34.58 15.23
C ASP A 509 11.86 33.68 14.07
N SER A 510 13.12 33.26 14.10
CA SER A 510 13.71 32.36 13.09
C SER A 510 13.05 30.98 13.17
N ARG A 511 12.79 30.35 12.02
CA ARG A 511 12.18 29.02 11.93
C ARG A 511 13.13 28.05 11.22
N PRO A 512 13.45 26.88 11.82
CA PRO A 512 13.04 26.42 13.15
C PRO A 512 13.57 27.33 14.28
N LEU A 513 12.87 27.35 15.42
CA LEU A 513 13.31 28.09 16.60
C LEU A 513 14.65 27.55 17.11
N PRO A 514 15.56 28.37 17.68
CA PRO A 514 16.85 27.90 18.17
C PRO A 514 16.72 26.77 19.20
N ALA A 515 15.73 26.87 20.09
CA ALA A 515 15.44 25.86 21.10
C ALA A 515 14.43 24.78 20.65
N ALA A 516 14.21 24.60 19.34
CA ALA A 516 13.27 23.60 18.83
C ALA A 516 13.56 22.21 19.42
N LEU A 517 12.49 21.47 19.75
CA LEU A 517 12.61 20.11 20.26
C LEU A 517 13.02 19.15 19.15
N SER A 518 13.81 18.15 19.45
CA SER A 518 13.91 16.98 18.57
C SER A 518 12.58 16.21 18.53
N LEU A 519 12.36 15.43 17.48
CA LEU A 519 11.15 14.59 17.38
C LEU A 519 11.04 13.57 18.53
N MET A 520 12.18 13.10 19.03
CA MET A 520 12.25 12.21 20.20
C MET A 520 11.78 12.94 21.46
N GLU A 521 12.26 14.16 21.71
CA GLU A 521 11.84 14.95 22.88
C GLU A 521 10.35 15.28 22.86
N LEU A 522 9.79 15.62 21.69
CA LEU A 522 8.34 15.81 21.55
C LEU A 522 7.59 14.51 21.91
N SER A 523 8.03 13.37 21.36
CA SER A 523 7.38 12.08 21.59
C SER A 523 7.39 11.68 23.06
N THR A 524 8.55 11.84 23.73
CA THR A 524 8.69 11.61 25.17
C THR A 524 7.78 12.53 25.97
N LEU A 525 7.71 13.82 25.63
CA LEU A 525 6.89 14.76 26.38
C LEU A 525 5.39 14.47 26.22
N VAL A 526 4.92 14.12 25.01
CA VAL A 526 3.51 13.74 24.78
C VAL A 526 3.19 12.45 25.53
N HIS A 527 4.06 11.43 25.46
CA HIS A 527 3.91 10.20 26.23
C HIS A 527 3.82 10.45 27.73
N VAL A 528 4.74 11.25 28.28
CA VAL A 528 4.76 11.63 29.70
C VAL A 528 3.49 12.38 30.08
N ALA A 529 3.01 13.30 29.26
CA ALA A 529 1.76 14.03 29.51
C ALA A 529 0.55 13.10 29.54
N VAL A 530 0.43 12.19 28.55
CA VAL A 530 -0.66 11.22 28.49
C VAL A 530 -0.63 10.28 29.70
N ARG A 531 0.53 9.67 29.97
CA ARG A 531 0.73 8.77 31.11
C ARG A 531 0.41 9.46 32.43
N SER A 532 0.89 10.68 32.63
CA SER A 532 0.64 11.46 33.86
C SER A 532 -0.83 11.77 34.05
N ALA A 533 -1.51 12.28 33.02
CA ALA A 533 -2.91 12.63 33.12
C ALA A 533 -3.78 11.41 33.43
N VAL A 534 -3.54 10.29 32.73
CA VAL A 534 -4.30 9.06 32.92
C VAL A 534 -4.03 8.45 34.30
N SER A 535 -2.77 8.34 34.70
CA SER A 535 -2.39 7.70 35.97
C SER A 535 -2.84 8.52 37.17
N ALA A 536 -2.69 9.85 37.13
CA ALA A 536 -3.17 10.72 38.19
C ALA A 536 -4.70 10.69 38.29
N THR A 537 -5.41 10.72 37.16
CA THR A 537 -6.89 10.63 37.15
C THR A 537 -7.38 9.30 37.71
N GLU A 538 -6.72 8.20 37.36
CA GLU A 538 -7.06 6.86 37.82
C GLU A 538 -6.74 6.66 39.31
N ALA A 539 -5.59 7.16 39.78
CA ALA A 539 -5.26 7.17 41.20
C ALA A 539 -6.24 8.05 42.00
N LEU A 540 -6.61 9.23 41.49
CA LEU A 540 -7.61 10.09 42.11
C LEU A 540 -8.99 9.46 42.11
N HIS A 541 -9.39 8.76 41.04
CA HIS A 541 -10.65 8.03 40.99
C HIS A 541 -10.69 6.96 42.09
N ARG A 542 -9.61 6.20 42.27
CA ARG A 542 -9.51 5.21 43.35
C ARG A 542 -9.51 5.86 44.75
N SER A 543 -8.72 6.91 44.94
CA SER A 543 -8.50 7.54 46.24
C SER A 543 -9.66 8.42 46.70
N LEU A 544 -10.43 9.01 45.78
CA LEU A 544 -11.54 9.90 46.13
C LEU A 544 -12.86 9.16 46.34
N LEU A 545 -13.01 7.94 45.80
CA LEU A 545 -14.32 7.31 45.66
C LEU A 545 -14.56 6.08 46.53
N ASP A 546 -13.55 5.56 47.23
CA ASP A 546 -13.61 4.38 48.14
C ASP A 546 -14.22 3.08 47.56
N ASP A 547 -14.73 3.11 46.33
CA ASP A 547 -15.29 1.98 45.61
C ASP A 547 -14.22 1.35 44.73
N ALA A 548 -13.43 0.47 45.32
CA ALA A 548 -12.45 -0.38 44.64
C ALA A 548 -13.09 -1.42 43.67
N THR A 549 -14.39 -1.35 43.39
CA THR A 549 -15.17 -2.45 42.79
C THR A 549 -15.61 -2.23 41.34
N GLU A 550 -15.60 -1.01 40.79
CA GLU A 550 -15.96 -0.81 39.38
C GLU A 550 -14.74 -0.63 38.47
N ASP A 551 -14.64 -1.52 37.49
CA ASP A 551 -13.65 -1.48 36.42
C ASP A 551 -13.95 -0.32 35.47
N ALA A 552 -13.51 0.87 35.87
CA ALA A 552 -13.69 2.11 35.11
C ALA A 552 -12.73 2.17 33.92
N SER A 553 -13.25 2.55 32.75
CA SER A 553 -12.44 2.91 31.58
C SER A 553 -12.29 4.43 31.49
N ALA A 554 -11.20 4.90 30.89
CA ALA A 554 -10.96 6.32 30.68
C ALA A 554 -11.07 6.69 29.20
N VAL A 555 -11.78 7.78 28.91
CA VAL A 555 -11.70 8.44 27.60
C VAL A 555 -10.71 9.59 27.71
N VAL A 556 -9.79 9.65 26.77
CA VAL A 556 -8.68 10.60 26.76
C VAL A 556 -8.70 11.38 25.45
N ARG A 557 -8.65 12.71 25.53
CA ARG A 557 -8.39 13.59 24.38
C ARG A 557 -7.00 14.18 24.52
N VAL A 558 -6.19 14.04 23.49
CA VAL A 558 -4.87 14.68 23.40
C VAL A 558 -4.93 15.74 22.31
N ARG A 559 -4.49 16.95 22.61
CA ARG A 559 -4.41 18.08 21.67
C ARG A 559 -3.00 18.67 21.71
N LEU A 560 -2.39 18.77 20.55
CA LEU A 560 -1.10 19.44 20.32
C LEU A 560 -1.37 20.71 19.52
N THR A 561 -0.80 21.83 19.96
CA THR A 561 -0.96 23.12 19.29
C THR A 561 0.40 23.78 19.12
N ALA A 562 0.71 24.23 17.92
CA ALA A 562 1.86 25.07 17.61
C ALA A 562 1.42 26.18 16.65
N ALA A 563 1.47 27.45 17.07
CA ALA A 563 0.87 28.57 16.35
C ALA A 563 1.38 28.73 14.90
N ALA A 564 2.66 28.41 14.68
CA ALA A 564 3.32 28.45 13.38
C ALA A 564 3.47 27.05 12.73
N GLY A 565 2.77 26.04 13.26
CA GLY A 565 2.86 24.65 12.84
C GLY A 565 4.02 23.89 13.49
N LEU A 566 3.99 22.56 13.36
CA LEU A 566 4.96 21.65 13.96
C LEU A 566 6.44 22.01 13.70
N PRO A 567 6.88 22.40 12.48
CA PRO A 567 8.29 22.70 12.21
C PRO A 567 8.81 23.97 12.89
N ALA A 568 7.93 24.80 13.46
CA ALA A 568 8.37 25.97 14.22
C ALA A 568 8.90 25.56 15.60
N ALA A 569 8.27 24.57 16.23
CA ALA A 569 8.61 24.12 17.58
C ALA A 569 9.47 22.84 17.62
N VAL A 570 9.56 22.13 16.49
CA VAL A 570 10.29 20.85 16.39
C VAL A 570 11.29 20.92 15.23
N ASP A 571 12.51 20.48 15.50
CA ASP A 571 13.54 20.31 14.48
C ASP A 571 13.21 19.06 13.65
N LEU A 572 12.75 19.32 12.42
CA LEU A 572 12.42 18.32 11.41
C LEU A 572 13.39 18.36 10.23
N SER A 573 14.56 18.99 10.39
CA SER A 573 15.57 19.15 9.32
C SER A 573 16.02 17.82 8.69
N MET A 574 15.96 16.73 9.46
CA MET A 574 16.31 15.38 9.02
C MET A 574 15.18 14.66 8.27
N LEU A 575 13.98 15.22 8.20
CA LEU A 575 12.84 14.61 7.51
C LEU A 575 12.58 15.24 6.15
N THR A 576 12.20 14.41 5.18
CA THR A 576 11.85 14.89 3.84
C THR A 576 10.40 15.34 3.78
N ARG A 577 10.18 16.58 3.37
CA ARG A 577 8.84 17.11 3.05
C ARG A 577 8.52 16.90 1.57
N MET A 578 7.35 16.35 1.28
CA MET A 578 6.83 16.23 -0.07
C MET A 578 5.81 17.34 -0.33
N GLY A 579 6.07 18.15 -1.37
CA GLY A 579 5.24 19.29 -1.75
C GLY A 579 5.71 20.62 -1.13
N THR A 580 5.54 21.70 -1.89
CA THR A 580 6.12 23.03 -1.57
C THR A 580 5.11 24.04 -1.03
N ASN A 581 3.79 23.79 -1.12
CA ASN A 581 2.76 24.82 -0.91
C ASN A 581 1.69 24.51 0.15
N GLY A 582 1.87 23.49 1.00
CA GLY A 582 0.89 23.17 2.05
C GLY A 582 1.00 24.08 3.28
N SER A 583 -0.13 24.50 3.85
CA SER A 583 -0.17 25.13 5.19
C SER A 583 0.20 24.11 6.26
N TYR A 584 0.99 24.50 7.26
CA TYR A 584 1.21 23.65 8.44
C TYR A 584 -0.03 23.71 9.34
N PRO A 585 -0.71 22.58 9.62
CA PRO A 585 -1.77 22.58 10.60
C PRO A 585 -1.22 23.04 11.96
N SER A 586 -1.81 24.09 12.51
CA SER A 586 -1.43 24.66 13.81
C SER A 586 -1.89 23.81 14.99
N GLU A 587 -2.76 22.83 14.74
CA GLU A 587 -3.32 21.94 15.74
C GLU A 587 -3.46 20.51 15.21
N GLN A 588 -3.17 19.54 16.08
CA GLN A 588 -3.50 18.14 15.90
C GLN A 588 -4.17 17.61 17.17
N SER A 589 -5.29 16.90 17.03
CA SER A 589 -6.00 16.29 18.16
C SER A 589 -6.41 14.85 17.86
N GLY A 590 -6.57 14.06 18.93
CA GLY A 590 -6.96 12.65 18.87
C GLY A 590 -7.68 12.22 20.15
N HIS A 591 -8.53 11.21 20.04
CA HIS A 591 -9.27 10.62 21.16
C HIS A 591 -8.87 9.16 21.32
N PHE A 592 -8.70 8.70 22.56
CA PHE A 592 -8.22 7.37 22.89
C PHE A 592 -9.07 6.78 24.03
N LEU A 593 -9.29 5.47 23.98
CA LEU A 593 -9.93 4.72 25.06
C LEU A 593 -8.87 3.89 25.78
N PHE A 594 -8.80 4.03 27.10
CA PHE A 594 -8.01 3.19 27.99
C PHE A 594 -8.97 2.33 28.79
N SER A 595 -8.96 1.03 28.53
CA SER A 595 -9.77 0.04 29.24
C SER A 595 -9.31 -0.11 30.69
N ALA A 596 -10.22 -0.54 31.56
CA ALA A 596 -9.90 -0.85 32.95
C ALA A 596 -8.72 -1.84 33.10
N ALA A 597 -8.60 -2.80 32.17
CA ALA A 597 -7.49 -3.76 32.17
C ALA A 597 -6.14 -3.10 31.84
N GLU A 598 -6.12 -2.15 30.90
CA GLU A 598 -4.92 -1.37 30.57
C GLU A 598 -4.53 -0.45 31.74
N LEU A 599 -5.52 0.15 32.43
CA LEU A 599 -5.27 1.03 33.56
C LEU A 599 -4.64 0.32 34.78
N LYS A 600 -5.02 -0.95 35.01
CA LYS A 600 -4.48 -1.77 36.11
C LYS A 600 -3.05 -2.27 35.87
N ASP A 601 -2.65 -2.45 34.61
CA ASP A 601 -1.33 -2.97 34.24
C ASP A 601 -0.43 -1.82 33.76
N ARG A 602 0.59 -1.49 34.56
CA ARG A 602 1.52 -0.39 34.26
C ARG A 602 2.21 -0.56 32.90
N GLY A 603 2.56 -1.78 32.50
CA GLY A 603 3.22 -2.02 31.21
C GLY A 603 2.26 -1.77 30.04
N ARG A 604 1.00 -2.17 30.18
CA ARG A 604 -0.04 -1.91 29.16
C ARG A 604 -0.41 -0.44 29.08
N LEU A 605 -0.55 0.24 30.22
CA LEU A 605 -0.79 1.67 30.27
C LEU A 605 0.33 2.45 29.57
N ASP A 606 1.58 2.08 29.84
CA ASP A 606 2.75 2.73 29.25
C ASP A 606 2.81 2.52 27.73
N SER A 607 2.61 1.28 27.27
CA SER A 607 2.52 0.96 25.84
C SER A 607 1.39 1.75 25.16
N LYS A 608 0.20 1.81 25.78
CA LYS A 608 -0.96 2.51 25.20
C LYS A 608 -0.75 4.03 25.16
N ALA A 609 -0.10 4.60 26.17
CA ALA A 609 0.25 6.01 26.18
C ALA A 609 1.30 6.35 25.11
N MET A 610 2.26 5.45 24.88
CA MET A 610 3.22 5.56 23.78
C MET A 610 2.53 5.49 22.43
N ASP A 611 1.66 4.50 22.23
CA ASP A 611 0.90 4.34 20.98
C ASP A 611 0.08 5.59 20.67
N ALA A 612 -0.57 6.18 21.68
CA ALA A 612 -1.30 7.43 21.54
C ALA A 612 -0.40 8.62 21.13
N ALA A 613 0.78 8.73 21.73
CA ALA A 613 1.76 9.76 21.38
C ALA A 613 2.27 9.61 19.93
N VAL A 614 2.69 8.40 19.57
CA VAL A 614 3.23 8.07 18.25
C VAL A 614 2.17 8.25 17.16
N ALA A 615 0.93 7.79 17.40
CA ALA A 615 -0.19 7.97 16.46
C ALA A 615 -0.46 9.45 16.18
N LEU A 616 -0.53 10.25 17.24
CA LEU A 616 -0.87 11.67 17.14
C LEU A 616 0.22 12.47 16.42
N ILE A 617 1.48 12.21 16.73
CA ILE A 617 2.63 12.85 16.08
C ILE A 617 2.75 12.39 14.64
N GLY A 618 2.56 11.09 14.39
CA GLY A 618 2.58 10.51 13.05
C GLY A 618 1.53 11.16 12.13
N GLU A 619 0.29 11.29 12.60
CA GLU A 619 -0.76 11.99 11.86
C GLU A 619 -0.42 13.48 11.63
N TRP A 620 0.15 14.16 12.63
CA TRP A 620 0.53 15.56 12.48
C TRP A 620 1.61 15.76 11.40
N LEU A 621 2.60 14.86 11.37
CA LEU A 621 3.66 14.84 10.36
C LEU A 621 3.09 14.54 8.97
N LEU A 622 2.19 13.56 8.86
CA LEU A 622 1.51 13.18 7.62
C LEU A 622 0.78 14.37 7.01
N ARG A 623 -0.06 15.04 7.81
CA ARG A 623 -0.85 16.22 7.43
C ARG A 623 0.02 17.44 7.14
N SER A 624 1.18 17.53 7.77
CA SER A 624 2.18 18.58 7.51
C SER A 624 3.00 18.34 6.23
N GLY A 625 2.80 17.20 5.56
CA GLY A 625 3.46 16.85 4.30
C GLY A 625 4.82 16.16 4.47
N PHE A 626 5.18 15.76 5.69
CA PHE A 626 6.37 14.95 5.91
C PHE A 626 6.11 13.50 5.52
N ARG A 627 7.13 12.82 5.00
CA ARG A 627 7.10 11.40 4.62
C ARG A 627 8.36 10.72 5.13
N ARG A 628 8.36 9.38 5.20
CA ARG A 628 9.50 8.58 5.67
C ARG A 628 9.86 8.84 7.14
N TYR A 629 8.91 9.34 7.94
CA TYR A 629 9.08 9.58 9.37
C TYR A 629 8.84 8.32 10.21
N GLU A 630 8.37 7.24 9.59
CA GLU A 630 7.99 5.98 10.21
C GLU A 630 9.16 5.32 10.91
N ALA A 631 10.32 5.20 10.26
CA ALA A 631 11.50 4.61 10.88
C ALA A 631 11.96 5.40 12.13
N THR A 632 11.85 6.73 12.10
CA THR A 632 12.23 7.60 13.22
C THR A 632 11.26 7.43 14.40
N LEU A 633 9.94 7.47 14.14
CA LEU A 633 8.94 7.31 15.20
C LEU A 633 8.93 5.90 15.80
N LEU A 634 9.10 4.87 14.96
CA LEU A 634 9.17 3.49 15.42
C LEU A 634 10.45 3.19 16.20
N GLY A 635 11.57 3.84 15.81
CA GLY A 635 12.81 3.82 16.59
C GLY A 635 12.61 4.39 18.00
N ILE A 636 11.87 5.48 18.15
CA ILE A 636 11.58 6.07 19.47
C ILE A 636 10.75 5.10 20.34
N GLY A 637 9.71 4.48 19.77
CA GLY A 637 8.88 3.50 20.48
C GLY A 637 9.59 2.18 20.85
N ALA A 638 10.81 1.95 20.35
CA ALA A 638 11.66 0.82 20.74
C ALA A 638 12.71 1.19 21.80
N TRP A 639 12.99 2.48 22.00
CA TRP A 639 14.11 2.98 22.81
C TRP A 639 13.73 3.53 24.18
N LEU A 640 12.45 3.74 24.49
CA LEU A 640 12.02 4.21 25.81
C LEU A 640 11.83 2.98 26.74
N PRO A 641 12.73 2.75 27.71
CA PRO A 641 12.54 1.72 28.73
C PRO A 641 11.33 2.07 29.58
N VAL A 642 10.57 1.03 29.95
CA VAL A 642 9.41 1.09 30.86
C VAL A 642 9.74 1.76 32.22
N ASP A 643 11.04 1.88 32.56
CA ASP A 643 11.55 2.33 33.86
C ASP A 643 12.53 3.52 33.84
N SER A 644 12.82 4.20 32.71
CA SER A 644 13.90 5.22 32.68
C SER A 644 13.50 6.69 32.46
N VAL A 645 12.34 7.10 32.98
CA VAL A 645 12.04 8.52 33.33
C VAL A 645 11.22 8.54 34.60
#